data_AF-A0A7S2MB52-F1
#
_entry.id   AF-A0A7S2MB52-F1
#
_cell.length_a   1.000
_cell.length_b   1.000
_cell.length_c   1.000
_cell.angle_alpha   90.00
_cell.angle_beta   90.00
_cell.angle_gamma   90.00
#
_symmetry.space_group_name_H-M   'P 1'
#
loop_
_entity.id
_entity.type
_entity.pdbx_description
1 polymer ?
#
loop_
_entity_poly.entity_id
_entity_poly.type
_entity_poly.pdbx_seq_one_letter_code
_entity_poly.pdbx_strand_id
1 'polypeptide(L)'
;KKLVETREFMNSQMLPCEQRRLPKVVWGKENQDPNLYRSAYLCLEEEMGQDDCLDQECDFGSTASAAWNLLSNCTAITSNDASMMWQSMNFMREAIEKSHSSSSSCDYEEHSKAIYSYLHALLVHHGVFVPVNDTVLTKSSSSPTLFLLPSLFTETIPPNVWSYKTSAAWITTLSHSWLFQDVVLPTPNLMVQIMASVLKDITNYSTTSKLSWKSEPTDGSFLQVQQFHCWKSAFLLELGLITKNTATKECTMSKVEIFAHLGSADSNYCVASDVMTDAMRRLVVSAKGQIGCRGRRIWEGGYDVVLRSVDRVVNRFMASSQQQQQPPCAMVERDIACPKCLACHHHSGAALLKHDHVLASSKREDGGHIVRCQRGHALDSAALCGAACRRCDSSLPLSSLVSHENSAVPTKAVEDLMGGVVLVGLWDGDKKEIVGVGTGFVADRKQGLIITASHVLMEISPGHKKFGRNYRGLKHGKAVIGVIPRASSPDERRSSKAVFRYFAEIVAKDVEHVDACVLRITTRMEEDVGGQGEGCGDQPEIPLMNDLKAIKAQKLQQLHMTRKFAIEEGVRVMGFNQGGEGLVEQGQFVHRTFDLVKGYVSEEFENDIHVNDLKTKSQMNVNGGATLAEQMMTPSLLREPVPVGTFNPTKEIVVRCPTIPGHSGGPCVNHDGKVIGILSRADPTERERCYLVPTSELRVLMEKARAVCDRNPMDVMGELWT
;
A
#
# COMPACT_ATOMS: atom_id res chain seq x y z
N LYS A 1 6.25 -33.75 -24.03
CA LYS A 1 7.53 -33.13 -24.46
C LYS A 1 7.28 -31.86 -25.27
N LYS A 2 6.73 -31.91 -26.49
CA LYS A 2 6.38 -30.69 -27.26
C LYS A 2 5.43 -29.71 -26.55
N LEU A 3 4.43 -30.18 -25.79
CA LEU A 3 3.58 -29.32 -24.95
C LEU A 3 4.35 -28.60 -23.82
N VAL A 4 5.42 -29.22 -23.30
CA VAL A 4 6.31 -28.61 -22.30
C VAL A 4 7.18 -27.55 -22.98
N GLU A 5 7.69 -27.85 -24.17
CA GLU A 5 8.44 -26.90 -25.02
C GLU A 5 7.56 -25.71 -25.44
N THR A 6 6.26 -25.92 -25.75
CA THR A 6 5.30 -24.84 -26.03
C THR A 6 4.99 -23.99 -24.80
N ARG A 7 4.89 -24.61 -23.62
CA ARG A 7 4.72 -23.90 -22.34
C ARG A 7 5.95 -23.04 -22.02
N GLU A 8 7.15 -23.60 -22.18
CA GLU A 8 8.41 -22.87 -22.00
C GLU A 8 8.57 -21.73 -23.02
N PHE A 9 8.18 -21.97 -24.28
CA PHE A 9 8.16 -20.95 -25.33
C PHE A 9 7.19 -19.81 -25.03
N MET A 10 5.93 -20.09 -24.68
CA MET A 10 4.96 -19.04 -24.32
C MET A 10 5.43 -18.21 -23.13
N ASN A 11 6.04 -18.84 -22.12
CA ASN A 11 6.64 -18.15 -20.99
C ASN A 11 7.81 -17.23 -21.40
N SER A 12 8.55 -17.57 -22.46
CA SER A 12 9.68 -16.75 -22.95
C SER A 12 9.29 -15.58 -23.86
N GLN A 13 8.14 -15.66 -24.55
CA GLN A 13 7.70 -14.63 -25.52
C GLN A 13 6.73 -13.59 -24.92
N MET A 14 6.02 -13.93 -23.84
CA MET A 14 4.95 -13.11 -23.22
C MET A 14 5.41 -12.25 -22.04
N LEU A 15 6.71 -11.94 -21.89
CA LEU A 15 7.21 -11.08 -20.81
C LEU A 15 6.68 -9.63 -20.95
N PRO A 16 6.41 -8.91 -19.85
CA PRO A 16 5.93 -7.53 -19.87
C PRO A 16 6.86 -6.59 -20.66
N CYS A 17 6.27 -5.57 -21.28
CA CYS A 17 6.93 -4.66 -22.23
C CYS A 17 8.18 -3.94 -21.67
N GLU A 18 8.39 -3.91 -20.36
CA GLU A 18 9.49 -3.19 -19.69
C GLU A 18 10.85 -3.93 -19.68
N GLN A 19 10.94 -5.18 -20.15
CA GLN A 19 12.19 -5.96 -20.10
C GLN A 19 12.82 -6.34 -21.47
N ARG A 20 12.43 -5.68 -22.57
CA ARG A 20 13.10 -5.92 -23.87
C ARG A 20 14.41 -5.13 -23.99
N ARG A 21 15.53 -5.73 -23.58
CA ARG A 21 16.83 -5.54 -24.27
C ARG A 21 17.24 -6.88 -24.87
N LEU A 22 17.06 -7.03 -26.17
CA LEU A 22 17.51 -8.22 -26.91
C LEU A 22 19.04 -8.33 -26.84
N PRO A 23 19.62 -9.53 -26.60
CA PRO A 23 21.03 -9.75 -26.86
C PRO A 23 21.29 -9.69 -28.38
N LYS A 24 22.34 -8.96 -28.78
CA LYS A 24 22.88 -9.00 -30.14
C LYS A 24 23.37 -10.42 -30.42
N VAL A 25 22.56 -11.22 -31.11
CA VAL A 25 23.04 -12.39 -31.83
C VAL A 25 23.41 -11.94 -33.23
N VAL A 26 24.70 -12.00 -33.55
CA VAL A 26 25.24 -11.74 -34.88
C VAL A 26 24.77 -12.87 -35.80
N TRP A 27 23.81 -12.56 -36.67
CA TRP A 27 23.53 -13.37 -37.85
C TRP A 27 23.95 -12.60 -39.10
N GLY A 28 24.68 -13.30 -39.95
CA GLY A 28 25.34 -12.76 -41.13
C GLY A 28 24.39 -12.17 -42.16
N LYS A 29 24.96 -11.27 -42.96
CA LYS A 29 24.39 -10.61 -44.12
C LYS A 29 23.68 -11.61 -45.05
N GLU A 30 22.41 -11.35 -45.35
CA GLU A 30 21.93 -11.04 -46.70
C GLU A 30 20.42 -10.75 -46.68
N ASN A 31 20.05 -9.60 -47.26
CA ASN A 31 18.72 -9.14 -47.67
C ASN A 31 17.54 -9.35 -46.71
N GLN A 32 17.10 -8.26 -46.06
CA GLN A 32 15.68 -7.90 -46.01
C GLN A 32 15.47 -6.45 -45.53
N ASP A 33 14.53 -5.79 -46.21
CA ASP A 33 14.13 -4.37 -46.14
C ASP A 33 13.48 -4.00 -44.80
N PRO A 34 13.92 -2.92 -44.09
CA PRO A 34 13.34 -2.52 -42.81
C PRO A 34 11.92 -1.91 -42.88
N ASN A 35 11.32 -1.73 -44.06
CA ASN A 35 10.06 -1.00 -44.20
C ASN A 35 8.77 -1.84 -44.15
N LEU A 36 8.83 -3.16 -43.95
CA LEU A 36 7.61 -3.99 -43.99
C LEU A 36 6.74 -3.97 -42.72
N TYR A 37 7.25 -3.48 -41.58
CA TYR A 37 6.49 -3.46 -40.32
C TYR A 37 5.88 -2.09 -39.95
N ARG A 38 6.08 -1.06 -40.78
CA ARG A 38 5.53 0.29 -40.54
C ARG A 38 4.34 0.64 -41.43
N SER A 39 4.00 -0.20 -42.40
CA SER A 39 2.95 0.09 -43.40
C SER A 39 1.56 -0.48 -43.11
N ALA A 40 1.38 -1.26 -42.03
CA ALA A 40 0.08 -1.86 -41.71
C ALA A 40 -0.71 -1.11 -40.61
N TYR A 41 -0.10 -0.08 -39.99
CA TYR A 41 -0.68 0.62 -38.83
C TYR A 41 -0.93 2.12 -39.04
N LEU A 42 -0.72 2.65 -40.25
CA LEU A 42 -1.05 4.04 -40.60
C LEU A 42 -2.18 4.17 -41.64
N CYS A 43 -2.75 3.06 -42.13
CA CYS A 43 -3.86 3.10 -43.11
C CYS A 43 -5.28 2.96 -42.50
N LEU A 44 -5.43 3.00 -41.17
CA LEU A 44 -6.76 2.94 -40.52
C LEU A 44 -7.17 4.25 -39.83
N GLU A 45 -6.33 5.29 -39.84
CA GLU A 45 -6.66 6.61 -39.26
C GLU A 45 -6.83 7.73 -40.31
N GLU A 46 -6.62 7.47 -41.61
CA GLU A 46 -6.68 8.51 -42.67
C GLU A 46 -7.84 8.39 -43.67
N GLU A 47 -8.86 7.56 -43.43
CA GLU A 47 -10.10 7.56 -44.25
C GLU A 47 -11.37 7.80 -43.43
N MET A 48 -11.40 8.90 -42.68
CA MET A 48 -12.67 9.53 -42.28
C MET A 48 -12.63 11.01 -42.63
N GLY A 49 -13.15 11.32 -43.81
CA GLY A 49 -13.22 12.66 -44.36
C GLY A 49 -14.07 13.62 -43.52
N GLN A 50 -13.62 14.87 -43.50
CA GLN A 50 -14.39 16.04 -43.11
C GLN A 50 -15.59 16.20 -44.07
N ASP A 51 -16.81 16.24 -43.53
CA ASP A 51 -17.77 17.34 -43.75
C ASP A 51 -19.09 17.11 -42.96
N ASP A 52 -19.58 18.22 -42.42
CA ASP A 52 -20.90 18.52 -41.81
C ASP A 52 -21.32 17.95 -40.43
N CYS A 53 -21.35 18.88 -39.48
CA CYS A 53 -21.94 18.81 -38.15
C CYS A 53 -23.48 18.79 -38.20
N LEU A 54 -24.09 17.89 -37.41
CA LEU A 54 -25.13 18.11 -36.38
C LEU A 54 -25.87 16.78 -36.14
N ASP A 55 -26.07 16.44 -34.86
CA ASP A 55 -26.70 15.21 -34.33
C ASP A 55 -25.88 13.90 -34.38
N GLN A 56 -24.81 13.84 -33.58
CA GLN A 56 -24.21 12.56 -33.16
C GLN A 56 -24.76 12.16 -31.78
N GLU A 57 -25.66 11.17 -31.78
CA GLU A 57 -25.85 10.30 -30.63
C GLU A 57 -24.49 9.70 -30.24
N CYS A 58 -24.14 9.74 -28.95
CA CYS A 58 -22.93 9.08 -28.45
C CYS A 58 -23.11 7.55 -28.57
N ASP A 59 -22.85 7.01 -29.76
CA ASP A 59 -22.83 5.57 -30.00
C ASP A 59 -21.54 5.00 -29.40
N PHE A 60 -21.63 4.65 -28.11
CA PHE A 60 -20.53 4.04 -27.39
C PHE A 60 -20.33 2.61 -27.91
N GLY A 61 -19.28 2.45 -28.73
CA GLY A 61 -18.43 1.28 -28.90
C GLY A 61 -19.06 -0.11 -28.76
N SER A 62 -19.02 -0.87 -29.85
CA SER A 62 -19.36 -2.30 -29.89
C SER A 62 -18.79 -3.09 -28.70
N THR A 63 -19.49 -4.17 -28.31
CA THR A 63 -19.11 -5.13 -27.24
C THR A 63 -17.64 -5.59 -27.29
N ALA A 64 -16.98 -5.47 -28.45
CA ALA A 64 -15.55 -5.72 -28.60
C ALA A 64 -14.68 -4.76 -27.77
N SER A 65 -14.99 -3.46 -27.72
CA SER A 65 -14.14 -2.45 -27.06
C SER A 65 -13.99 -2.69 -25.55
N ALA A 66 -15.07 -3.10 -24.87
CA ALA A 66 -15.04 -3.44 -23.44
C ALA A 66 -14.21 -4.70 -23.15
N ALA A 67 -14.24 -5.70 -24.03
CA ALA A 67 -13.43 -6.91 -23.91
C ALA A 67 -11.94 -6.64 -24.21
N TRP A 68 -11.62 -5.71 -25.12
CA TRP A 68 -10.25 -5.34 -25.44
C TRP A 68 -9.54 -4.58 -24.31
N ASN A 69 -10.23 -3.67 -23.62
CA ASN A 69 -9.65 -2.97 -22.46
C ASN A 69 -9.35 -3.90 -21.28
N LEU A 70 -10.06 -5.03 -21.18
CA LEU A 70 -9.82 -6.07 -20.18
C LEU A 70 -8.53 -6.86 -20.45
N LEU A 71 -8.18 -7.07 -21.73
CA LEU A 71 -7.06 -7.90 -22.17
C LEU A 71 -5.69 -7.24 -21.99
N SER A 72 -5.61 -5.90 -22.04
CA SER A 72 -4.32 -5.20 -21.95
C SER A 72 -3.60 -5.40 -20.61
N ASN A 73 -4.35 -5.75 -19.55
CA ASN A 73 -3.82 -5.86 -18.18
C ASN A 73 -4.08 -7.24 -17.52
N CYS A 74 -4.77 -8.16 -18.21
CA CYS A 74 -5.07 -9.49 -17.72
C CYS A 74 -4.22 -10.55 -18.43
N THR A 75 -3.79 -11.57 -17.71
CA THR A 75 -3.08 -12.73 -18.29
C THR A 75 -4.05 -13.69 -19.00
N ALA A 76 -4.73 -13.15 -20.01
CA ALA A 76 -5.76 -13.83 -20.78
C ALA A 76 -5.49 -13.70 -22.28
N ILE A 77 -5.99 -14.67 -23.04
CA ILE A 77 -5.95 -14.65 -24.51
C ILE A 77 -7.30 -15.08 -25.07
N THR A 78 -7.66 -14.58 -26.24
CA THR A 78 -8.84 -15.08 -26.94
C THR A 78 -8.51 -16.35 -27.73
N SER A 79 -9.55 -17.11 -28.11
CA SER A 79 -9.42 -18.25 -29.03
C SER A 79 -8.82 -17.84 -30.38
N ASN A 80 -9.06 -16.60 -30.81
CA ASN A 80 -8.49 -16.07 -32.05
C ASN A 80 -7.00 -15.77 -31.86
N ASP A 81 -6.60 -15.15 -30.74
CA ASP A 81 -5.19 -14.88 -30.45
C ASP A 81 -4.38 -16.17 -30.33
N ALA A 82 -4.93 -17.18 -29.65
CA ALA A 82 -4.33 -18.50 -29.55
C ALA A 82 -4.18 -19.14 -30.94
N SER A 83 -5.20 -19.03 -31.79
CA SER A 83 -5.17 -19.54 -33.17
C SER A 83 -4.12 -18.81 -34.01
N MET A 84 -4.04 -17.48 -33.94
CA MET A 84 -3.02 -16.69 -34.62
C MET A 84 -1.61 -17.07 -34.15
N MET A 85 -1.42 -17.27 -32.85
CA MET A 85 -0.16 -17.74 -32.30
C MET A 85 0.23 -19.10 -32.88
N TRP A 86 -0.69 -20.06 -32.99
CA TRP A 86 -0.39 -21.36 -33.61
C TRP A 86 -0.18 -21.26 -35.12
N GLN A 87 -0.91 -20.40 -35.82
CA GLN A 87 -0.68 -20.13 -37.24
C GLN A 87 0.72 -19.59 -37.51
N SER A 88 1.28 -18.81 -36.58
CA SER A 88 2.65 -18.29 -36.69
C SER A 88 3.74 -19.37 -36.51
N MET A 89 3.39 -20.54 -35.97
CA MET A 89 4.34 -21.62 -35.69
C MET A 89 4.53 -22.53 -36.91
N ASN A 90 5.76 -22.60 -37.43
CA ASN A 90 6.11 -23.42 -38.61
C ASN A 90 5.65 -24.89 -38.48
N PHE A 91 5.91 -25.52 -37.33
CA PHE A 91 5.56 -26.93 -37.15
C PHE A 91 4.04 -27.17 -37.15
N MET A 92 3.24 -26.19 -36.72
CA MET A 92 1.79 -26.28 -36.74
C MET A 92 1.27 -26.16 -38.17
N ARG A 93 1.81 -25.23 -38.96
CA ARG A 93 1.49 -25.11 -40.39
C ARG A 93 1.82 -26.40 -41.14
N GLU A 94 3.02 -26.93 -40.98
CA GLU A 94 3.41 -28.19 -41.60
C GLU A 94 2.53 -29.38 -41.19
N ALA A 95 2.11 -29.43 -39.92
CA ALA A 95 1.23 -30.49 -39.42
C ALA A 95 -0.18 -30.38 -40.06
N ILE A 96 -0.71 -29.16 -40.17
CA ILE A 96 -2.00 -28.90 -40.80
C ILE A 96 -1.93 -29.26 -42.29
N GLU A 97 -0.93 -28.79 -43.03
CA GLU A 97 -0.72 -29.11 -44.45
C GLU A 97 -0.60 -30.62 -44.72
N LYS A 98 0.18 -31.35 -43.91
CA LYS A 98 0.33 -32.81 -44.02
C LYS A 98 -0.97 -33.56 -43.70
N SER A 99 -1.73 -33.08 -42.72
CA SER A 99 -3.03 -33.68 -42.39
C SER A 99 -4.08 -33.39 -43.46
N HIS A 100 -4.02 -32.22 -44.09
CA HIS A 100 -4.92 -31.83 -45.17
C HIS A 100 -4.63 -32.58 -46.47
N SER A 101 -3.36 -32.80 -46.84
CA SER A 101 -3.00 -33.57 -48.04
C SER A 101 -3.46 -35.03 -48.00
N SER A 102 -3.76 -35.54 -46.80
CA SER A 102 -4.31 -36.87 -46.58
C SER A 102 -5.86 -36.92 -46.63
N SER A 103 -6.54 -35.76 -46.63
CA SER A 103 -8.00 -35.64 -46.64
C SER A 103 -8.45 -34.99 -47.96
N SER A 104 -9.02 -35.78 -48.87
CA SER A 104 -9.31 -35.33 -50.24
C SER A 104 -10.59 -34.48 -50.40
N SER A 105 -11.27 -34.06 -49.32
CA SER A 105 -12.62 -33.48 -49.43
C SER A 105 -12.98 -32.30 -48.53
N CYS A 106 -12.09 -31.82 -47.66
CA CYS A 106 -12.40 -30.68 -46.77
C CYS A 106 -11.72 -29.38 -47.22
N ASP A 107 -12.32 -28.24 -46.91
CA ASP A 107 -11.69 -26.92 -47.05
C ASP A 107 -10.54 -26.79 -46.02
N TYR A 108 -9.39 -26.27 -46.46
CA TYR A 108 -8.20 -26.07 -45.65
C TYR A 108 -8.49 -25.19 -44.43
N GLU A 109 -9.32 -24.16 -44.63
CA GLU A 109 -9.68 -23.24 -43.55
C GLU A 109 -10.50 -23.96 -42.47
N GLU A 110 -11.50 -24.74 -42.87
CA GLU A 110 -12.33 -25.53 -41.95
C GLU A 110 -11.50 -26.56 -41.19
N HIS A 111 -10.59 -27.24 -41.88
CA HIS A 111 -9.69 -28.23 -41.27
C HIS A 111 -8.74 -27.60 -40.25
N SER A 112 -8.17 -26.43 -40.57
CA SER A 112 -7.30 -25.68 -39.63
C SER A 112 -8.06 -25.25 -38.37
N LYS A 113 -9.29 -24.75 -38.53
CA LYS A 113 -10.17 -24.37 -37.41
C LYS A 113 -10.51 -25.57 -36.53
N ALA A 114 -10.73 -26.76 -37.12
CA ALA A 114 -10.96 -27.99 -36.38
C ALA A 114 -9.75 -28.38 -35.52
N ILE A 115 -8.54 -28.29 -36.06
CA ILE A 115 -7.29 -28.58 -35.33
C ILE A 115 -7.08 -27.58 -34.18
N TYR A 116 -7.26 -26.28 -34.41
CA TYR A 116 -7.13 -25.29 -33.34
C TYR A 116 -8.20 -25.48 -32.26
N SER A 117 -9.43 -25.79 -32.63
CA SER A 117 -10.51 -26.11 -31.69
C SER A 117 -10.18 -27.35 -30.84
N TYR A 118 -9.58 -28.37 -31.44
CA TYR A 118 -9.09 -29.54 -30.72
C TYR A 118 -7.97 -29.18 -29.73
N LEU A 119 -7.00 -28.35 -30.14
CA LEU A 119 -5.94 -27.88 -29.26
C LEU A 119 -6.47 -27.04 -28.09
N HIS A 120 -7.43 -26.15 -28.35
CA HIS A 120 -8.14 -25.43 -27.29
C HIS A 120 -8.75 -26.40 -26.28
N ALA A 121 -9.52 -27.39 -26.75
CA ALA A 121 -10.16 -28.38 -25.90
C ALA A 121 -9.14 -29.19 -25.09
N LEU A 122 -8.01 -29.56 -25.69
CA LEU A 122 -6.92 -30.27 -25.02
C LEU A 122 -6.27 -29.42 -23.92
N LEU A 123 -5.99 -28.15 -24.19
CA LEU A 123 -5.41 -27.24 -23.20
C LEU A 123 -6.38 -26.92 -22.06
N VAL A 124 -7.68 -26.83 -22.36
CA VAL A 124 -8.74 -26.73 -21.35
C VAL A 124 -8.80 -27.99 -20.49
N HIS A 125 -8.75 -29.16 -21.11
CA HIS A 125 -8.77 -30.45 -20.41
C HIS A 125 -7.60 -30.59 -19.43
N HIS A 126 -6.42 -30.10 -19.81
CA HIS A 126 -5.23 -30.10 -18.94
C HIS A 126 -5.12 -28.90 -17.99
N GLY A 127 -6.12 -28.01 -17.95
CA GLY A 127 -6.12 -26.83 -17.08
C GLY A 127 -5.06 -25.78 -17.43
N VAL A 128 -4.48 -25.84 -18.64
CA VAL A 128 -3.57 -24.82 -19.15
C VAL A 128 -4.36 -23.59 -19.57
N PHE A 129 -5.47 -23.80 -20.25
CA PHE A 129 -6.45 -22.76 -20.57
C PHE A 129 -7.63 -22.91 -19.62
N VAL A 130 -8.04 -21.82 -19.00
CA VAL A 130 -9.25 -21.80 -18.17
C VAL A 130 -10.27 -20.93 -18.87
N PRO A 131 -11.33 -21.53 -19.46
CA PRO A 131 -12.31 -20.77 -20.21
C PRO A 131 -13.09 -19.87 -19.25
N VAL A 132 -13.20 -18.60 -19.63
CA VAL A 132 -14.02 -17.62 -18.91
C VAL A 132 -15.48 -17.79 -19.32
N ASN A 133 -15.76 -18.06 -20.60
CA ASN A 133 -17.13 -18.25 -21.10
C ASN A 133 -17.42 -19.74 -21.36
N ASP A 134 -18.64 -20.19 -21.06
CA ASP A 134 -19.08 -21.59 -21.30
C ASP A 134 -19.32 -21.91 -22.79
N THR A 135 -19.05 -20.94 -23.69
CA THR A 135 -19.33 -21.02 -25.13
C THR A 135 -18.60 -22.16 -25.84
N VAL A 136 -17.58 -22.75 -25.21
CA VAL A 136 -16.83 -23.90 -25.75
C VAL A 136 -17.77 -25.09 -26.08
N LEU A 137 -18.96 -25.17 -25.46
CA LEU A 137 -19.90 -26.27 -25.69
C LEU A 137 -21.14 -25.91 -26.53
N THR A 138 -21.38 -24.63 -26.83
CA THR A 138 -22.56 -24.19 -27.59
C THR A 138 -22.17 -23.69 -28.98
N LYS A 139 -22.43 -24.50 -30.01
CA LYS A 139 -22.03 -24.31 -31.43
C LYS A 139 -22.57 -23.05 -32.15
N SER A 140 -23.10 -22.03 -31.47
CA SER A 140 -23.89 -20.96 -32.11
C SER A 140 -23.46 -19.52 -31.84
N SER A 141 -22.41 -19.25 -31.05
CA SER A 141 -21.95 -17.87 -30.83
C SER A 141 -20.67 -17.57 -31.61
N SER A 142 -20.70 -16.55 -32.47
CA SER A 142 -19.56 -16.03 -33.23
C SER A 142 -18.50 -15.31 -32.38
N SER A 143 -18.73 -15.13 -31.07
CA SER A 143 -17.79 -14.45 -30.18
C SER A 143 -16.61 -15.36 -29.82
N PRO A 144 -15.36 -14.87 -29.90
CA PRO A 144 -14.20 -15.64 -29.50
C PRO A 144 -14.26 -16.00 -28.01
N THR A 145 -13.79 -17.20 -27.64
CA THR A 145 -13.73 -17.63 -26.23
C THR A 145 -12.53 -17.00 -25.56
N LEU A 146 -12.73 -16.40 -24.38
CA LEU A 146 -11.64 -15.86 -23.55
C LEU A 146 -11.08 -16.95 -22.63
N PHE A 147 -9.76 -17.09 -22.59
CA PHE A 147 -9.05 -18.06 -21.76
C PHE A 147 -8.10 -17.35 -20.79
N LEU A 148 -8.14 -17.70 -19.51
CA LEU A 148 -7.09 -17.38 -18.54
C LEU A 148 -5.92 -18.36 -18.68
N LEU A 149 -4.71 -17.88 -18.41
CA LEU A 149 -3.46 -18.65 -18.48
C LEU A 149 -2.80 -18.74 -17.09
N PRO A 150 -3.20 -19.68 -16.21
CA PRO A 150 -2.73 -19.72 -14.83
C PRO A 150 -1.22 -19.93 -14.70
N SER A 151 -0.58 -20.54 -15.70
CA SER A 151 0.87 -20.75 -15.72
C SER A 151 1.68 -19.46 -15.78
N LEU A 152 1.06 -18.35 -16.16
CA LEU A 152 1.69 -17.03 -16.25
C LEU A 152 1.45 -16.18 -14.99
N PHE A 153 0.64 -16.66 -14.04
CA PHE A 153 0.45 -15.96 -12.77
C PHE A 153 1.71 -16.05 -11.91
N THR A 154 2.16 -14.91 -11.40
CA THR A 154 3.28 -14.86 -10.45
C THR A 154 2.85 -15.39 -9.08
N GLU A 155 3.80 -15.97 -8.34
CA GLU A 155 3.55 -16.48 -6.98
C GLU A 155 3.52 -15.35 -5.95
N THR A 156 4.43 -14.39 -6.14
CA THR A 156 4.63 -13.27 -5.23
C THR A 156 3.66 -12.14 -5.58
N ILE A 157 2.78 -11.83 -4.63
CA ILE A 157 1.96 -10.63 -4.67
C ILE A 157 2.89 -9.46 -4.29
N PRO A 158 2.95 -8.39 -5.10
CA PRO A 158 3.71 -7.19 -4.73
C PRO A 158 3.33 -6.72 -3.33
N PRO A 159 4.30 -6.27 -2.51
CA PRO A 159 3.98 -5.63 -1.24
C PRO A 159 3.11 -4.41 -1.52
N ASN A 160 2.22 -4.08 -0.59
CA ASN A 160 1.39 -2.87 -0.64
C ASN A 160 0.37 -2.79 -1.78
N VAL A 161 0.11 -3.90 -2.50
CA VAL A 161 -0.92 -3.92 -3.57
C VAL A 161 -2.34 -3.67 -3.02
N TRP A 162 -2.54 -3.99 -1.74
CA TRP A 162 -3.80 -3.80 -1.04
C TRP A 162 -3.55 -3.32 0.39
N SER A 163 -4.38 -2.39 0.83
CA SER A 163 -4.52 -2.04 2.25
C SER A 163 -5.96 -2.20 2.67
N TYR A 164 -6.19 -2.43 3.96
CA TYR A 164 -7.52 -2.38 4.55
C TYR A 164 -7.89 -0.99 5.07
N LYS A 165 -6.88 -0.11 5.20
CA LYS A 165 -7.04 1.30 5.55
C LYS A 165 -7.52 2.08 4.34
N THR A 166 -8.03 3.28 4.59
CA THR A 166 -8.52 4.20 3.57
C THR A 166 -8.07 5.60 3.95
N SER A 167 -7.39 6.27 3.03
CA SER A 167 -6.93 7.65 3.23
C SER A 167 -8.09 8.65 3.22
N ALA A 168 -9.13 8.38 2.42
CA ALA A 168 -10.29 9.22 2.26
C ALA A 168 -11.43 8.84 3.21
N ALA A 169 -11.97 9.82 3.95
CA ALA A 169 -13.08 9.61 4.88
C ALA A 169 -14.40 9.17 4.21
N TRP A 170 -14.53 9.37 2.89
CA TRP A 170 -15.69 8.95 2.10
C TRP A 170 -15.52 7.56 1.49
N ILE A 171 -14.37 6.90 1.66
CA ILE A 171 -14.10 5.53 1.24
C ILE A 171 -14.17 4.61 2.45
N THR A 172 -14.71 3.40 2.27
CA THR A 172 -14.65 2.35 3.29
C THR A 172 -14.25 1.02 2.66
N THR A 173 -13.82 0.09 3.52
CA THR A 173 -13.46 -1.27 3.14
C THR A 173 -14.49 -2.25 3.71
N LEU A 174 -15.21 -2.95 2.85
CA LEU A 174 -16.01 -4.12 3.20
C LEU A 174 -15.16 -5.38 2.99
N SER A 175 -15.30 -6.38 3.84
CA SER A 175 -14.50 -7.61 3.72
C SER A 175 -15.27 -8.83 4.21
N HIS A 176 -15.40 -9.80 3.33
CA HIS A 176 -15.98 -11.12 3.58
C HIS A 176 -14.86 -12.15 3.54
N SER A 177 -15.02 -13.23 4.29
CA SER A 177 -14.05 -14.30 4.29
C SER A 177 -14.66 -15.68 4.50
N TRP A 178 -13.96 -16.68 3.98
CA TRP A 178 -14.26 -18.11 4.13
C TRP A 178 -13.09 -18.78 4.81
N LEU A 179 -13.30 -19.33 6.00
CA LEU A 179 -12.28 -20.05 6.77
C LEU A 179 -12.34 -21.55 6.44
N PHE A 180 -11.21 -22.11 6.04
CA PHE A 180 -11.01 -23.54 5.79
C PHE A 180 -10.26 -24.13 6.99
N GLN A 181 -10.91 -25.03 7.73
CA GLN A 181 -10.42 -25.54 9.02
C GLN A 181 -9.42 -26.71 8.93
N ASP A 182 -9.29 -27.37 7.76
CA ASP A 182 -8.55 -28.64 7.63
C ASP A 182 -7.34 -28.58 6.68
N VAL A 183 -6.42 -29.55 6.85
CA VAL A 183 -5.12 -29.67 6.16
C VAL A 183 -5.26 -29.98 4.67
N VAL A 184 -6.44 -30.42 4.21
CA VAL A 184 -6.71 -30.59 2.78
C VAL A 184 -6.81 -29.21 2.16
N LEU A 185 -5.63 -28.69 1.77
CA LEU A 185 -5.48 -27.45 1.05
C LEU A 185 -6.51 -27.43 -0.08
N PRO A 186 -7.26 -26.33 -0.24
CA PRO A 186 -8.09 -26.17 -1.41
C PRO A 186 -7.24 -26.47 -2.64
N THR A 187 -7.78 -27.27 -3.57
CA THR A 187 -7.05 -27.70 -4.76
C THR A 187 -6.27 -26.52 -5.34
N PRO A 188 -5.05 -26.70 -5.87
CA PRO A 188 -4.22 -25.60 -6.39
C PRO A 188 -4.93 -24.70 -7.41
N ASN A 189 -6.08 -25.16 -7.94
CA ASN A 189 -6.92 -24.45 -8.89
C ASN A 189 -8.11 -23.69 -8.27
N LEU A 190 -8.32 -23.67 -6.95
CA LEU A 190 -9.48 -22.98 -6.35
C LEU A 190 -9.49 -21.50 -6.74
N MET A 191 -8.35 -20.80 -6.54
CA MET A 191 -8.25 -19.38 -6.90
C MET A 191 -8.43 -19.14 -8.40
N VAL A 192 -7.90 -20.03 -9.22
CA VAL A 192 -8.07 -19.98 -10.68
C VAL A 192 -9.54 -20.12 -11.09
N GLN A 193 -10.26 -21.06 -10.47
CA GLN A 193 -11.70 -21.24 -10.71
C GLN A 193 -12.51 -20.03 -10.23
N ILE A 194 -12.12 -19.43 -9.11
CA ILE A 194 -12.73 -18.19 -8.61
C ILE A 194 -12.50 -17.07 -9.63
N MET A 195 -11.26 -16.83 -10.08
CA MET A 195 -10.94 -15.79 -11.06
C MET A 195 -11.74 -15.97 -12.35
N ALA A 196 -11.78 -17.18 -12.89
CA ALA A 196 -12.56 -17.49 -14.09
C ALA A 196 -14.05 -17.21 -13.90
N SER A 197 -14.64 -17.64 -12.77
CA SER A 197 -16.05 -17.41 -12.46
C SER A 197 -16.37 -15.93 -12.20
N VAL A 198 -15.45 -15.18 -11.60
CA VAL A 198 -15.58 -13.74 -11.37
C VAL A 198 -15.54 -13.00 -12.71
N LEU A 199 -14.54 -13.28 -13.53
CA LEU A 199 -14.36 -12.61 -14.82
C LEU A 199 -15.55 -12.87 -15.75
N LYS A 200 -16.06 -14.10 -15.76
CA LYS A 200 -17.28 -14.49 -16.48
C LYS A 200 -18.48 -13.66 -16.05
N ASP A 201 -18.77 -13.68 -14.76
CA ASP A 201 -19.98 -13.06 -14.23
C ASP A 201 -19.92 -11.53 -14.34
N ILE A 202 -18.74 -10.92 -14.17
CA ILE A 202 -18.53 -9.48 -14.37
C ILE A 202 -18.67 -9.11 -15.86
N THR A 203 -18.07 -9.86 -16.78
CA THR A 203 -18.20 -9.60 -18.23
C THR A 203 -19.66 -9.73 -18.70
N ASN A 204 -20.36 -10.75 -18.19
CA ASN A 204 -21.79 -10.92 -18.43
C ASN A 204 -22.58 -9.75 -17.86
N TYR A 205 -22.26 -9.30 -16.64
CA TYR A 205 -22.94 -8.16 -16.03
C TYR A 205 -22.73 -6.86 -16.82
N SER A 206 -21.51 -6.59 -17.29
CA SER A 206 -21.21 -5.39 -18.09
C SER A 206 -21.91 -5.39 -19.46
N THR A 207 -22.10 -6.57 -20.07
CA THR A 207 -22.72 -6.70 -21.40
C THR A 207 -24.25 -6.80 -21.35
N THR A 208 -24.82 -7.35 -20.28
CA THR A 208 -26.25 -7.62 -20.16
C THR A 208 -27.00 -6.52 -19.41
N SER A 209 -26.73 -5.24 -19.69
CA SER A 209 -27.37 -4.05 -19.10
C SER A 209 -28.92 -3.99 -19.14
N LYS A 210 -29.62 -5.08 -19.53
CA LYS A 210 -31.07 -5.32 -19.47
C LYS A 210 -31.51 -6.44 -18.51
N LEU A 211 -30.62 -7.22 -17.89
CA LEU A 211 -31.02 -8.32 -16.99
C LEU A 211 -31.25 -7.81 -15.56
N SER A 212 -32.46 -7.29 -15.36
CA SER A 212 -33.05 -6.98 -14.05
C SER A 212 -33.06 -8.23 -13.15
N TRP A 213 -32.11 -8.32 -12.22
CA TRP A 213 -32.20 -9.23 -11.09
C TRP A 213 -32.82 -8.47 -9.91
N LYS A 214 -34.16 -8.45 -9.88
CA LYS A 214 -35.06 -8.05 -8.78
C LYS A 214 -35.24 -6.55 -8.45
N SER A 215 -34.65 -5.63 -9.20
CA SER A 215 -35.02 -4.20 -9.16
C SER A 215 -34.89 -3.62 -10.55
N GLU A 216 -35.90 -2.86 -11.00
CA GLU A 216 -35.75 -2.01 -12.19
C GLU A 216 -34.46 -1.20 -12.04
N PRO A 217 -33.53 -1.23 -13.01
CA PRO A 217 -32.32 -0.43 -12.95
C PRO A 217 -32.75 1.04 -12.96
N THR A 218 -32.75 1.67 -11.78
CA THR A 218 -33.42 2.96 -11.61
C THR A 218 -32.75 4.10 -12.38
N ASP A 219 -31.51 4.00 -12.83
CA ASP A 219 -30.85 5.13 -13.52
C ASP A 219 -29.64 4.69 -14.36
N GLY A 220 -29.85 4.21 -15.60
CA GLY A 220 -28.84 4.21 -16.69
C GLY A 220 -27.40 3.78 -16.36
N SER A 221 -27.17 3.03 -15.29
CA SER A 221 -25.85 2.80 -14.71
C SER A 221 -25.28 1.48 -15.22
N PHE A 222 -24.00 1.47 -15.55
CA PHE A 222 -23.33 0.25 -15.99
C PHE A 222 -21.95 0.11 -15.34
N LEU A 223 -21.51 -1.14 -15.20
CA LEU A 223 -20.18 -1.47 -14.71
C LEU A 223 -19.19 -1.55 -15.86
N GLN A 224 -18.09 -0.84 -15.72
CA GLN A 224 -16.95 -0.91 -16.61
C GLN A 224 -15.79 -1.57 -15.88
N VAL A 225 -15.18 -2.60 -16.47
CA VAL A 225 -13.93 -3.15 -15.95
C VAL A 225 -12.78 -2.26 -16.38
N GLN A 226 -12.02 -1.75 -15.41
CA GLN A 226 -10.86 -0.91 -15.68
C GLN A 226 -9.58 -1.75 -15.71
N GLN A 227 -9.38 -2.61 -14.70
CA GLN A 227 -8.18 -3.43 -14.57
C GLN A 227 -8.50 -4.77 -13.88
N PHE A 228 -7.77 -5.82 -14.25
CA PHE A 228 -7.87 -7.13 -13.60
C PHE A 228 -6.50 -7.82 -13.50
N HIS A 229 -5.89 -7.71 -12.32
CA HIS A 229 -4.58 -8.29 -12.01
C HIS A 229 -4.73 -9.65 -11.35
N CYS A 230 -3.91 -10.63 -11.76
CA CYS A 230 -3.98 -12.01 -11.27
C CYS A 230 -2.64 -12.51 -10.74
N TRP A 231 -2.69 -13.19 -9.59
CA TRP A 231 -1.60 -13.93 -8.96
C TRP A 231 -2.06 -15.35 -8.65
N LYS A 232 -1.15 -16.28 -8.32
CA LYS A 232 -1.57 -17.65 -7.99
C LYS A 232 -2.53 -17.72 -6.79
N SER A 233 -2.37 -16.82 -5.82
CA SER A 233 -3.14 -16.79 -4.57
C SER A 233 -4.04 -15.57 -4.41
N ALA A 234 -4.12 -14.67 -5.39
CA ALA A 234 -4.90 -13.44 -5.27
C ALA A 234 -5.31 -12.84 -6.62
N PHE A 235 -6.32 -11.97 -6.62
CA PHE A 235 -6.59 -11.05 -7.74
C PHE A 235 -6.97 -9.67 -7.24
N LEU A 236 -6.74 -8.65 -8.06
CA LEU A 236 -7.20 -7.26 -7.85
C LEU A 236 -8.02 -6.84 -9.07
N LEU A 237 -9.27 -6.46 -8.84
CA LEU A 237 -10.22 -6.03 -9.84
C LEU A 237 -10.62 -4.58 -9.59
N GLU A 238 -10.41 -3.72 -10.58
CA GLU A 238 -10.86 -2.32 -10.54
C GLU A 238 -12.08 -2.12 -11.45
N LEU A 239 -13.17 -1.62 -10.87
CA LEU A 239 -14.44 -1.38 -11.54
C LEU A 239 -14.82 0.10 -11.49
N GLY A 240 -15.30 0.63 -12.61
CA GLY A 240 -15.96 1.93 -12.69
C GLY A 240 -17.46 1.74 -12.75
N LEU A 241 -18.20 2.22 -11.75
CA LEU A 241 -19.65 2.35 -11.79
C LEU A 241 -19.98 3.70 -12.45
N ILE A 242 -20.38 3.67 -13.71
CA ILE A 242 -20.78 4.86 -14.46
C ILE A 242 -22.27 5.08 -14.22
N THR A 243 -22.63 6.22 -13.66
CA THR A 243 -24.01 6.65 -13.45
C THR A 243 -24.31 7.82 -14.37
N LYS A 244 -25.36 7.70 -15.19
CA LYS A 244 -25.82 8.76 -16.08
C LYS A 244 -26.91 9.55 -15.38
N ASN A 245 -26.68 10.84 -15.16
CA ASN A 245 -27.73 11.73 -14.69
C ASN A 245 -28.63 12.11 -15.87
N THR A 246 -29.87 11.62 -15.88
CA THR A 246 -30.83 11.87 -16.96
C THR A 246 -31.20 13.34 -17.10
N ALA A 247 -31.16 14.11 -16.00
CA ALA A 247 -31.50 15.53 -15.99
C ALA A 247 -30.35 16.40 -16.51
N THR A 248 -29.11 16.16 -16.09
CA THR A 248 -27.95 16.98 -16.48
C THR A 248 -27.20 16.45 -17.70
N LYS A 249 -27.48 15.21 -18.12
CA LYS A 249 -26.68 14.43 -19.09
C LYS A 249 -25.22 14.20 -18.67
N GLU A 250 -24.84 14.56 -17.44
CA GLU A 250 -23.49 14.30 -16.93
C GLU A 250 -23.33 12.83 -16.55
N CYS A 251 -22.15 12.29 -16.85
CA CYS A 251 -21.75 10.96 -16.42
C CYS A 251 -20.80 11.08 -15.24
N THR A 252 -21.16 10.49 -14.10
CA THR A 252 -20.25 10.38 -12.95
C THR A 252 -19.75 8.96 -12.84
N MET A 253 -18.46 8.77 -12.60
CA MET A 253 -17.86 7.47 -12.40
C MET A 253 -17.43 7.31 -10.94
N SER A 254 -17.92 6.26 -10.28
CA SER A 254 -17.45 5.85 -8.95
C SER A 254 -16.54 4.63 -9.10
N LYS A 255 -15.28 4.74 -8.66
CA LYS A 255 -14.34 3.61 -8.64
C LYS A 255 -14.63 2.67 -7.47
N VAL A 256 -14.60 1.37 -7.71
CA VAL A 256 -14.63 0.30 -6.71
C VAL A 256 -13.49 -0.67 -6.99
N GLU A 257 -12.68 -0.93 -5.97
CA GLU A 257 -11.55 -1.85 -6.05
C GLU A 257 -11.89 -3.09 -5.24
N ILE A 258 -11.71 -4.26 -5.82
CA ILE A 258 -12.04 -5.54 -5.20
C ILE A 258 -10.79 -6.41 -5.20
N PHE A 259 -10.34 -6.78 -4.01
CA PHE A 259 -9.19 -7.65 -3.81
C PHE A 259 -9.61 -8.95 -3.17
N ALA A 260 -9.19 -10.06 -3.76
CA ALA A 260 -9.37 -11.38 -3.16
C ALA A 260 -8.02 -12.06 -2.94
N HIS A 261 -7.85 -12.72 -1.80
CA HIS A 261 -6.64 -13.46 -1.47
C HIS A 261 -6.95 -14.72 -0.67
N LEU A 262 -6.35 -15.83 -1.08
CA LEU A 262 -6.34 -17.08 -0.32
C LEU A 262 -4.98 -17.21 0.39
N GLY A 263 -4.98 -17.00 1.70
CA GLY A 263 -3.77 -16.94 2.52
C GLY A 263 -3.83 -17.80 3.78
N SER A 264 -2.65 -18.06 4.34
CA SER A 264 -2.43 -18.59 5.70
C SER A 264 -2.41 -17.45 6.73
N ALA A 265 -2.23 -17.80 8.01
CA ALA A 265 -2.22 -16.83 9.11
C ALA A 265 -1.07 -15.80 9.04
N ASP A 266 0.04 -16.17 8.40
CA ASP A 266 1.23 -15.34 8.18
C ASP A 266 1.12 -14.41 6.96
N SER A 267 0.06 -14.52 6.15
CA SER A 267 -0.14 -13.64 5.01
C SER A 267 -0.49 -12.21 5.47
N ASN A 268 0.20 -11.22 4.88
CA ASN A 268 -0.01 -9.78 5.08
C ASN A 268 -1.40 -9.29 4.69
N TYR A 269 -2.22 -10.12 4.04
CA TYR A 269 -3.56 -9.77 3.60
C TYR A 269 -4.65 -10.57 4.31
N CYS A 270 -4.29 -11.41 5.28
CA CYS A 270 -5.24 -12.29 5.96
C CYS A 270 -5.94 -11.56 7.12
N VAL A 271 -7.22 -11.23 6.95
CA VAL A 271 -8.03 -10.63 8.03
C VAL A 271 -8.26 -11.61 9.16
N ALA A 272 -8.20 -11.12 10.40
CA ALA A 272 -8.41 -11.91 11.61
C ALA A 272 -7.48 -13.13 11.70
N SER A 273 -6.24 -13.03 11.21
CA SER A 273 -5.28 -14.13 11.29
C SER A 273 -4.85 -14.48 12.72
N ASP A 274 -5.03 -13.58 13.70
CA ASP A 274 -4.71 -13.84 15.11
C ASP A 274 -5.54 -15.00 15.71
N VAL A 275 -6.67 -15.38 15.09
CA VAL A 275 -7.52 -16.50 15.52
C VAL A 275 -7.36 -17.76 14.65
N MET A 276 -6.41 -17.76 13.71
CA MET A 276 -6.15 -18.89 12.82
C MET A 276 -4.99 -19.75 13.34
N THR A 277 -5.06 -21.06 13.13
CA THR A 277 -3.92 -21.97 13.30
C THR A 277 -3.13 -22.09 11.97
N ASP A 278 -1.90 -22.60 12.02
CA ASP A 278 -1.04 -22.75 10.82
C ASP A 278 -1.62 -23.67 9.75
N ALA A 279 -2.50 -24.60 10.15
CA ALA A 279 -3.21 -25.50 9.24
C ALA A 279 -4.37 -24.79 8.51
N MET A 280 -4.91 -23.72 9.07
CA MET A 280 -6.05 -23.02 8.50
C MET A 280 -5.65 -22.20 7.28
N ARG A 281 -6.57 -22.06 6.34
CA ARG A 281 -6.49 -21.11 5.24
C ARG A 281 -7.73 -20.24 5.24
N ARG A 282 -7.60 -18.99 4.82
CA ARG A 282 -8.72 -18.07 4.71
C ARG A 282 -8.72 -17.44 3.32
N LEU A 283 -9.84 -17.60 2.61
CA LEU A 283 -10.13 -16.80 1.44
C LEU A 283 -10.75 -15.50 1.93
N VAL A 284 -10.11 -14.37 1.63
CA VAL A 284 -10.59 -13.04 1.98
C VAL A 284 -10.97 -12.33 0.69
N VAL A 285 -12.16 -11.73 0.62
CA VAL A 285 -12.63 -10.95 -0.52
C VAL A 285 -13.11 -9.60 0.01
N SER A 286 -12.38 -8.56 -0.34
CA SER A 286 -12.55 -7.22 0.20
C SER A 286 -12.81 -6.23 -0.91
N ALA A 287 -13.62 -5.22 -0.64
CA ALA A 287 -13.89 -4.14 -1.58
C ALA A 287 -13.75 -2.77 -0.92
N LYS A 288 -13.13 -1.86 -1.65
CA LYS A 288 -12.98 -0.45 -1.32
C LYS A 288 -13.81 0.38 -2.27
N GLY A 289 -14.52 1.34 -1.72
CA GLY A 289 -15.26 2.31 -2.51
C GLY A 289 -16.02 3.29 -1.66
N GLN A 290 -16.84 4.09 -2.31
CA GLN A 290 -17.58 5.17 -1.66
C GLN A 290 -18.60 4.64 -0.66
N ILE A 291 -18.62 5.18 0.56
CA ILE A 291 -19.58 4.82 1.62
C ILE A 291 -21.03 5.16 1.22
N GLY A 292 -21.21 6.09 0.27
CA GLY A 292 -22.50 6.64 -0.15
C GLY A 292 -23.64 5.61 -0.19
N CYS A 293 -24.79 6.01 0.35
CA CYS A 293 -25.98 5.17 0.46
C CYS A 293 -25.75 3.86 1.25
N ARG A 294 -25.07 3.95 2.40
CA ARG A 294 -24.84 2.81 3.32
C ARG A 294 -24.10 1.65 2.62
N GLY A 295 -23.06 1.97 1.84
CA GLY A 295 -22.24 0.99 1.12
C GLY A 295 -22.85 0.50 -0.20
N ARG A 296 -24.06 0.94 -0.58
CA ARG A 296 -24.74 0.55 -1.83
C ARG A 296 -23.84 0.71 -3.06
N ARG A 297 -23.05 1.79 -3.14
CA ARG A 297 -22.11 2.02 -4.26
C ARG A 297 -21.04 0.93 -4.38
N ILE A 298 -20.61 0.32 -3.28
CA ILE A 298 -19.66 -0.79 -3.30
C ILE A 298 -20.34 -2.07 -3.82
N TRP A 299 -21.54 -2.35 -3.31
CA TRP A 299 -22.33 -3.53 -3.71
C TRP A 299 -22.73 -3.49 -5.19
N GLU A 300 -23.33 -2.39 -5.63
CA GLU A 300 -23.71 -2.14 -7.03
C GLU A 300 -22.49 -1.94 -7.93
N GLY A 301 -21.37 -1.51 -7.35
CA GLY A 301 -20.06 -1.41 -7.98
C GLY A 301 -19.40 -2.75 -8.32
N GLY A 302 -20.13 -3.86 -8.24
CA GLY A 302 -19.69 -5.20 -8.64
C GLY A 302 -19.27 -6.12 -7.49
N TYR A 303 -19.19 -5.62 -6.24
CA TYR A 303 -18.81 -6.46 -5.11
C TYR A 303 -19.77 -7.63 -4.88
N ASP A 304 -21.08 -7.41 -5.05
CA ASP A 304 -22.09 -8.47 -4.97
C ASP A 304 -21.86 -9.58 -6.01
N VAL A 305 -21.55 -9.18 -7.25
CA VAL A 305 -21.28 -10.11 -8.36
C VAL A 305 -20.07 -10.98 -8.00
N VAL A 306 -18.99 -10.38 -7.51
CA VAL A 306 -17.79 -11.11 -7.09
C VAL A 306 -18.09 -12.09 -5.96
N LEU A 307 -18.79 -11.66 -4.90
CA LEU A 307 -19.10 -12.52 -3.76
C LEU A 307 -19.97 -13.73 -4.18
N ARG A 308 -20.95 -13.53 -5.06
CA ARG A 308 -21.79 -14.63 -5.59
C ARG A 308 -20.98 -15.62 -6.43
N SER A 309 -20.04 -15.13 -7.25
CA SER A 309 -19.12 -16.00 -8.02
C SER A 309 -18.27 -16.85 -7.07
N VAL A 310 -17.72 -16.23 -6.03
CA VAL A 310 -16.92 -16.91 -5.01
C VAL A 310 -17.76 -17.96 -4.28
N ASP A 311 -18.95 -17.59 -3.79
CA ASP A 311 -19.87 -18.52 -3.12
C ASP A 311 -20.18 -19.73 -4.01
N ARG A 312 -20.46 -19.52 -5.31
CA ARG A 312 -20.75 -20.60 -6.26
C ARG A 312 -19.58 -21.57 -6.38
N VAL A 313 -18.36 -21.07 -6.49
CA VAL A 313 -17.15 -21.90 -6.63
C VAL A 313 -16.84 -22.62 -5.32
N VAL A 314 -16.88 -21.93 -4.17
CA VAL A 314 -16.65 -22.53 -2.85
C VAL A 314 -17.68 -23.61 -2.55
N ASN A 315 -18.97 -23.37 -2.83
CA ASN A 315 -20.01 -24.37 -2.61
C ASN A 315 -19.85 -25.61 -3.50
N ARG A 316 -19.43 -25.42 -4.76
CA ARG A 316 -19.13 -26.54 -5.67
C ARG A 316 -17.94 -27.36 -5.16
N PHE A 317 -16.90 -26.68 -4.69
CA PHE A 317 -15.74 -27.32 -4.09
C PHE A 317 -16.18 -28.19 -2.89
N MET A 318 -16.97 -27.65 -1.99
CA MET A 318 -17.52 -28.38 -0.84
C MET A 318 -18.38 -29.59 -1.23
N ALA A 319 -19.22 -29.46 -2.25
CA ALA A 319 -20.04 -30.57 -2.75
C ALA A 319 -19.20 -31.68 -3.39
N SER A 320 -18.13 -31.33 -4.11
CA SER A 320 -17.26 -32.31 -4.78
C SER A 320 -16.46 -33.18 -3.80
N SER A 321 -16.04 -32.62 -2.66
CA SER A 321 -15.33 -33.36 -1.63
C SER A 321 -16.17 -34.45 -0.97
N GLN A 322 -17.51 -34.29 -0.93
CA GLN A 322 -18.40 -35.30 -0.36
C GLN A 322 -18.50 -36.58 -1.21
N GLN A 323 -18.26 -36.49 -2.52
CA GLN A 323 -18.43 -37.63 -3.43
C GLN A 323 -17.24 -38.61 -3.44
N GLN A 324 -16.06 -38.21 -2.95
CA GLN A 324 -14.82 -38.99 -3.10
C GLN A 324 -14.49 -39.93 -1.92
N GLN A 325 -15.44 -40.27 -1.03
CA GLN A 325 -15.20 -41.09 0.19
C GLN A 325 -14.08 -40.56 1.10
N GLN A 326 -13.62 -39.33 0.89
CA GLN A 326 -12.73 -38.65 1.81
C GLN A 326 -13.54 -38.18 3.02
N PRO A 327 -12.92 -38.05 4.21
CA PRO A 327 -13.59 -37.46 5.36
C PRO A 327 -14.22 -36.13 4.94
N PRO A 328 -15.45 -35.82 5.39
CA PRO A 328 -16.16 -34.62 4.96
C PRO A 328 -15.24 -33.42 5.15
N CYS A 329 -14.85 -32.77 4.04
CA CYS A 329 -14.06 -31.54 4.09
C CYS A 329 -14.70 -30.60 5.12
N ALA A 330 -13.87 -30.13 6.05
CA ALA A 330 -14.32 -29.40 7.21
C ALA A 330 -15.23 -28.21 6.86
N MET A 331 -16.11 -27.86 7.80
CA MET A 331 -17.08 -26.78 7.65
C MET A 331 -16.38 -25.49 7.22
N VAL A 332 -16.75 -24.98 6.04
CA VAL A 332 -16.31 -23.65 5.60
C VAL A 332 -17.18 -22.62 6.26
N GLU A 333 -16.57 -21.82 7.15
CA GLU A 333 -17.29 -20.77 7.85
C GLU A 333 -17.18 -19.46 7.09
N ARG A 334 -18.34 -18.81 6.83
CA ARG A 334 -18.40 -17.49 6.23
C ARG A 334 -18.51 -16.40 7.30
N ASP A 335 -17.55 -15.50 7.31
CA ASP A 335 -17.47 -14.38 8.24
C ASP A 335 -17.41 -13.03 7.50
N ILE A 336 -17.80 -11.97 8.19
CA ILE A 336 -17.66 -10.57 7.77
C ILE A 336 -16.70 -9.88 8.74
N ALA A 337 -15.63 -9.29 8.22
CA ALA A 337 -14.72 -8.51 9.05
C ALA A 337 -15.32 -7.12 9.32
N CYS A 338 -15.23 -6.67 10.57
CA CYS A 338 -15.75 -5.37 10.98
C CYS A 338 -15.00 -4.23 10.26
N PRO A 339 -15.67 -3.40 9.43
CA PRO A 339 -15.03 -2.31 8.70
C PRO A 339 -14.34 -1.29 9.62
N LYS A 340 -14.95 -1.00 10.77
CA LYS A 340 -14.35 -0.12 11.79
C LYS A 340 -13.09 -0.74 12.39
N CYS A 341 -13.05 -2.04 12.67
CA CYS A 341 -11.82 -2.70 13.12
C CYS A 341 -10.72 -2.63 12.05
N LEU A 342 -11.06 -2.86 10.78
CA LEU A 342 -10.12 -2.75 9.67
C LEU A 342 -9.56 -1.33 9.54
N ALA A 343 -10.38 -0.31 9.73
CA ALA A 343 -9.95 1.09 9.75
C ALA A 343 -9.10 1.45 10.99
N CYS A 344 -9.42 0.92 12.17
CA CYS A 344 -8.80 1.33 13.45
C CYS A 344 -7.59 0.49 13.90
N HIS A 345 -7.51 -0.77 13.47
CA HIS A 345 -6.56 -1.75 14.02
C HIS A 345 -5.80 -2.48 12.92
N HIS A 346 -4.77 -3.23 13.29
CA HIS A 346 -4.13 -4.15 12.36
C HIS A 346 -5.15 -5.19 11.87
N HIS A 347 -5.12 -5.53 10.58
CA HIS A 347 -6.11 -6.41 9.95
C HIS A 347 -6.12 -7.83 10.57
N SER A 348 -4.97 -8.30 11.06
CA SER A 348 -4.85 -9.60 11.76
C SER A 348 -5.70 -9.70 13.03
N GLY A 349 -5.98 -8.57 13.69
CA GLY A 349 -6.76 -8.50 14.93
C GLY A 349 -8.19 -7.98 14.73
N ALA A 350 -8.66 -7.93 13.48
CA ALA A 350 -9.99 -7.44 13.15
C ALA A 350 -11.07 -8.38 13.69
N ALA A 351 -12.11 -7.82 14.32
CA ALA A 351 -13.23 -8.61 14.82
C ALA A 351 -14.07 -9.16 13.65
N LEU A 352 -14.47 -10.43 13.76
CA LEU A 352 -15.31 -11.13 12.81
C LEU A 352 -16.77 -11.20 13.29
N LEU A 353 -17.69 -11.19 12.34
CA LEU A 353 -19.12 -11.39 12.53
C LEU A 353 -19.57 -12.58 11.68
N LYS A 354 -20.36 -13.49 12.25
CA LYS A 354 -20.93 -14.61 11.47
C LYS A 354 -21.89 -14.07 10.41
N HIS A 355 -21.67 -14.44 9.15
CA HIS A 355 -22.46 -13.93 8.02
C HIS A 355 -23.96 -14.14 8.23
N ASP A 356 -24.37 -15.33 8.67
CA ASP A 356 -25.79 -15.67 8.87
C ASP A 356 -26.45 -14.82 9.95
N HIS A 357 -25.70 -14.45 11.00
CA HIS A 357 -26.19 -13.56 12.05
C HIS A 357 -26.40 -12.13 11.52
N VAL A 358 -25.48 -11.61 10.71
CA VAL A 358 -25.62 -10.28 10.10
C VAL A 358 -26.78 -10.28 9.09
N LEU A 359 -26.92 -11.34 8.29
CA LEU A 359 -28.00 -11.51 7.34
C LEU A 359 -29.38 -11.63 8.02
N ALA A 360 -29.46 -12.33 9.16
CA ALA A 360 -30.69 -12.37 9.95
C ALA A 360 -31.04 -10.99 10.50
N SER A 361 -30.05 -10.23 10.99
CA SER A 361 -30.25 -8.88 11.50
C SER A 361 -30.68 -7.88 10.41
N SER A 362 -30.19 -8.02 9.18
CA SER A 362 -30.56 -7.11 8.08
C SER A 362 -32.00 -7.28 7.60
N LYS A 363 -32.62 -8.44 7.89
CA LYS A 363 -34.01 -8.77 7.51
C LYS A 363 -35.06 -8.39 8.55
N ARG A 364 -34.67 -7.87 9.72
CA ARG A 364 -35.64 -7.50 10.76
C ARG A 364 -36.50 -6.32 10.31
N GLU A 365 -37.81 -6.43 10.50
CA GLU A 365 -38.78 -5.38 10.15
C GLU A 365 -38.84 -4.25 11.19
N ASP A 366 -38.30 -4.47 12.39
CA ASP A 366 -38.30 -3.54 13.52
C ASP A 366 -37.34 -2.34 13.36
N GLY A 367 -36.67 -2.23 12.21
CA GLY A 367 -35.71 -1.16 11.91
C GLY A 367 -34.37 -1.30 12.64
N GLY A 368 -34.18 -2.36 13.44
CA GLY A 368 -32.97 -2.65 14.20
C GLY A 368 -31.86 -3.25 13.32
N HIS A 369 -31.32 -2.48 12.38
CA HIS A 369 -30.25 -2.94 11.48
C HIS A 369 -28.84 -2.86 12.09
N ILE A 370 -28.70 -2.72 13.41
CA ILE A 370 -27.39 -2.53 14.05
C ILE A 370 -26.88 -3.84 14.64
N VAL A 371 -25.71 -4.28 14.18
CA VAL A 371 -24.92 -5.36 14.78
C VAL A 371 -23.69 -4.79 15.50
N ARG A 372 -23.26 -5.42 16.59
CA ARG A 372 -22.04 -5.04 17.31
C ARG A 372 -20.96 -6.09 17.13
N CYS A 373 -19.75 -5.66 16.80
CA CYS A 373 -18.61 -6.57 16.79
C CYS A 373 -18.07 -6.81 18.22
N GLN A 374 -17.16 -7.79 18.36
CA GLN A 374 -16.54 -8.14 19.65
C GLN A 374 -15.78 -6.98 20.32
N ARG A 375 -15.39 -5.94 19.55
CA ARG A 375 -14.75 -4.71 20.06
C ARG A 375 -15.76 -3.60 20.37
N GLY A 376 -17.05 -3.88 20.33
CA GLY A 376 -18.12 -2.93 20.67
C GLY A 376 -18.53 -1.97 19.56
N HIS A 377 -17.91 -2.03 18.37
CA HIS A 377 -18.29 -1.19 17.25
C HIS A 377 -19.71 -1.50 16.78
N ALA A 378 -20.59 -0.49 16.81
CA ALA A 378 -21.91 -0.56 16.17
C ALA A 378 -21.75 -0.40 14.64
N LEU A 379 -22.31 -1.36 13.91
CA LEU A 379 -22.24 -1.47 12.46
C LEU A 379 -23.64 -1.68 11.89
N ASP A 380 -23.84 -1.15 10.70
CA ASP A 380 -25.07 -1.34 9.96
C ASP A 380 -25.06 -2.65 9.16
N SER A 381 -25.88 -3.60 9.57
CA SER A 381 -26.05 -4.90 8.91
C SER A 381 -26.51 -4.79 7.45
N ALA A 382 -27.27 -3.76 7.09
CA ALA A 382 -27.68 -3.56 5.70
C ALA A 382 -26.47 -3.22 4.81
N ALA A 383 -25.59 -2.34 5.31
CA ALA A 383 -24.34 -2.00 4.64
C ALA A 383 -23.38 -3.19 4.52
N LEU A 384 -23.36 -4.08 5.52
CA LEU A 384 -22.50 -5.27 5.53
C LEU A 384 -22.98 -6.41 4.62
N CYS A 385 -24.27 -6.49 4.29
CA CYS A 385 -24.84 -7.58 3.49
C CYS A 385 -25.37 -7.15 2.12
N GLY A 386 -25.28 -5.86 1.77
CA GLY A 386 -25.84 -5.35 0.52
C GLY A 386 -27.36 -5.44 0.46
N ALA A 387 -28.03 -5.57 1.60
CA ALA A 387 -29.48 -5.61 1.67
C ALA A 387 -30.00 -4.20 1.35
N ALA A 388 -30.40 -3.99 0.10
CA ALA A 388 -30.92 -2.70 -0.36
C ALA A 388 -32.08 -2.27 0.55
N CYS A 389 -31.87 -1.22 1.33
CA CYS A 389 -32.96 -0.50 1.96
C CYS A 389 -33.76 0.15 0.82
N ARG A 390 -34.79 -0.55 0.31
CA ARG A 390 -35.70 -0.05 -0.74
C ARG A 390 -36.44 1.24 -0.33
N ARG A 391 -36.32 1.66 0.93
CA ARG A 391 -37.00 2.82 1.52
C ARG A 391 -36.05 3.95 1.92
N CYS A 392 -34.81 3.98 1.43
CA CYS A 392 -34.02 5.20 1.52
C CYS A 392 -34.56 6.20 0.49
N ASP A 393 -35.73 6.77 0.74
CA ASP A 393 -36.19 7.97 0.04
C ASP A 393 -35.13 9.05 0.22
N SER A 394 -34.74 9.67 -0.88
CA SER A 394 -33.75 10.74 -1.01
C SER A 394 -34.10 12.02 -0.23
N SER A 395 -35.14 12.00 0.61
CA SER A 395 -35.67 13.15 1.35
C SER A 395 -35.20 13.24 2.80
N LEU A 396 -34.50 12.24 3.35
CA LEU A 396 -33.83 12.43 4.64
C LEU A 396 -32.63 13.36 4.46
N PRO A 397 -32.60 14.54 5.13
CA PRO A 397 -31.54 15.51 4.96
C PRO A 397 -30.19 14.85 5.23
N LEU A 398 -29.25 15.00 4.30
CA LEU A 398 -27.86 14.55 4.44
C LEU A 398 -27.26 14.99 5.79
N SER A 399 -27.71 16.13 6.33
CA SER A 399 -27.34 16.69 7.64
C SER A 399 -27.72 15.82 8.85
N SER A 400 -28.77 14.98 8.75
CA SER A 400 -29.24 14.09 9.85
C SER A 400 -28.46 12.78 9.91
N LEU A 401 -27.85 12.36 8.79
CA LEU A 401 -26.99 11.17 8.70
C LEU A 401 -25.51 11.49 8.93
N VAL A 402 -25.10 12.75 8.71
CA VAL A 402 -23.76 13.26 9.06
C VAL A 402 -23.61 13.49 10.57
N SER A 403 -24.73 13.65 11.30
CA SER A 403 -24.74 13.91 12.75
C SER A 403 -24.67 12.65 13.62
N HIS A 404 -24.95 11.45 13.09
CA HIS A 404 -24.55 10.19 13.74
C HIS A 404 -23.15 9.79 13.28
N GLU A 405 -22.19 10.59 13.75
CA GLU A 405 -20.77 10.27 13.83
C GLU A 405 -20.17 9.75 12.52
N ASN A 406 -19.59 10.69 11.76
CA ASN A 406 -18.25 10.50 11.23
C ASN A 406 -17.46 9.64 12.22
N SER A 407 -17.40 8.33 11.93
CA SER A 407 -16.71 7.31 12.69
C SER A 407 -15.22 7.56 12.52
N ALA A 408 -14.76 8.71 13.01
CA ALA A 408 -13.36 8.99 13.25
C ALA A 408 -12.89 7.84 14.11
N VAL A 409 -12.05 6.99 13.52
CA VAL A 409 -11.22 6.02 14.22
C VAL A 409 -10.87 6.63 15.58
N PRO A 410 -11.12 5.97 16.72
CA PRO A 410 -10.79 6.53 18.03
C PRO A 410 -9.33 6.95 18.02
N THR A 411 -9.08 8.25 17.89
CA THR A 411 -7.73 8.79 17.78
C THR A 411 -7.34 9.28 19.15
N LYS A 412 -6.13 8.93 19.58
CA LYS A 412 -5.59 9.49 20.82
C LYS A 412 -5.57 11.01 20.71
N ALA A 413 -6.13 11.72 21.69
CA ALA A 413 -6.24 13.17 21.67
C ALA A 413 -4.85 13.81 21.49
N VAL A 414 -4.77 14.92 20.75
CA VAL A 414 -3.49 15.58 20.42
C VAL A 414 -2.91 16.21 21.68
N GLU A 415 -3.77 16.71 22.54
CA GLU A 415 -3.48 17.28 23.86
C GLU A 415 -2.72 16.28 24.75
N ASP A 416 -3.03 14.98 24.63
CA ASP A 416 -2.36 13.89 25.34
C ASP A 416 -0.97 13.53 24.76
N LEU A 417 -0.56 14.18 23.67
CA LEU A 417 0.70 13.95 22.97
C LEU A 417 1.60 15.19 22.98
N MET A 418 1.01 16.39 22.97
CA MET A 418 1.71 17.68 22.88
C MET A 418 2.88 17.81 23.86
N GLY A 419 2.71 17.43 25.12
CA GLY A 419 3.77 17.57 26.13
C GLY A 419 5.00 16.69 25.92
N GLY A 420 4.95 15.72 24.99
CA GLY A 420 6.10 14.92 24.58
C GLY A 420 6.83 15.44 23.33
N VAL A 421 6.31 16.47 22.67
CA VAL A 421 6.94 17.14 21.52
C VAL A 421 7.73 18.34 22.02
N VAL A 422 8.94 18.52 21.48
CA VAL A 422 9.87 19.57 21.93
C VAL A 422 10.36 20.40 20.75
N LEU A 423 10.60 21.69 20.99
CA LEU A 423 11.28 22.59 20.07
C LEU A 423 12.79 22.39 20.25
N VAL A 424 13.53 22.23 19.16
CA VAL A 424 14.98 22.02 19.20
C VAL A 424 15.65 23.18 18.50
N GLY A 425 16.47 23.93 19.22
CA GLY A 425 17.26 25.03 18.68
C GLY A 425 18.76 24.71 18.64
N LEU A 426 19.44 25.14 17.57
CA LEU A 426 20.90 25.22 17.50
C LEU A 426 21.35 26.56 18.08
N TRP A 427 21.98 26.54 19.24
CA TRP A 427 22.51 27.73 19.90
C TRP A 427 23.95 28.01 19.44
N ASP A 428 24.20 29.23 19.00
CA ASP A 428 25.54 29.75 18.71
C ASP A 428 26.05 30.53 19.92
N GLY A 429 26.98 29.94 20.68
CA GLY A 429 27.55 30.58 21.87
C GLY A 429 28.39 31.82 21.59
N ASP A 430 28.93 31.98 20.38
CA ASP A 430 29.72 33.16 20.01
C ASP A 430 28.80 34.36 19.73
N LYS A 431 27.66 34.11 19.09
CA LYS A 431 26.65 35.13 18.78
C LYS A 431 25.60 35.32 19.86
N LYS A 432 25.52 34.39 20.82
CA LYS A 432 24.47 34.31 21.83
C LYS A 432 23.05 34.31 21.24
N GLU A 433 22.84 33.54 20.17
CA GLU A 433 21.53 33.45 19.50
C GLU A 433 21.22 32.01 19.03
N ILE A 434 19.95 31.76 18.73
CA ILE A 434 19.51 30.51 18.09
C ILE A 434 19.60 30.71 16.57
N VAL A 435 20.41 29.90 15.89
CA VAL A 435 20.68 30.02 14.45
C VAL A 435 19.97 28.96 13.60
N GLY A 436 19.33 27.98 14.25
CA GLY A 436 18.57 26.94 13.57
C GLY A 436 17.51 26.36 14.50
N VAL A 437 16.37 25.99 13.96
CA VAL A 437 15.23 25.49 14.72
C VAL A 437 14.59 24.31 14.00
N GLY A 438 14.22 23.30 14.78
CA GLY A 438 13.43 22.17 14.35
C GLY A 438 12.59 21.63 15.49
N THR A 439 12.05 20.44 15.27
CA THR A 439 11.22 19.73 16.23
C THR A 439 11.91 18.45 16.67
N GLY A 440 11.64 18.00 17.89
CA GLY A 440 11.98 16.66 18.34
C GLY A 440 10.89 16.09 19.24
N PHE A 441 11.15 14.93 19.84
CA PHE A 441 10.29 14.38 20.87
C PHE A 441 11.06 13.63 21.94
N VAL A 442 10.50 13.57 23.15
CA VAL A 442 11.08 12.82 24.26
C VAL A 442 10.87 11.32 24.03
N ALA A 443 11.94 10.63 23.68
CA ALA A 443 11.95 9.19 23.41
C ALA A 443 12.22 8.35 24.66
N ASP A 444 12.96 8.89 25.63
CA ASP A 444 13.19 8.26 26.93
C ASP A 444 13.17 9.28 28.08
N ARG A 445 12.09 9.31 28.85
CA ARG A 445 11.94 10.24 29.98
C ARG A 445 12.86 9.92 31.16
N LYS A 446 13.37 8.69 31.27
CA LYS A 446 14.19 8.26 32.44
C LYS A 446 15.60 8.79 32.32
N GLN A 447 16.14 8.80 31.10
CA GLN A 447 17.48 9.28 30.79
C GLN A 447 17.48 10.69 30.17
N GLY A 448 16.30 11.26 29.90
CA GLY A 448 16.18 12.59 29.29
C GLY A 448 16.61 12.59 27.81
N LEU A 449 16.31 11.51 27.08
CA LEU A 449 16.69 11.35 25.69
C LEU A 449 15.60 11.89 24.75
N ILE A 450 16.02 12.71 23.80
CA ILE A 450 15.20 13.35 22.77
C ILE A 450 15.69 12.86 21.41
N ILE A 451 14.77 12.59 20.49
CA ILE A 451 15.09 12.31 19.08
C ILE A 451 14.70 13.52 18.24
N THR A 452 15.55 13.90 17.29
CA THR A 452 15.29 14.92 16.28
C THR A 452 16.02 14.58 14.98
N ALA A 453 15.78 15.35 13.91
CA ALA A 453 16.47 15.19 12.64
C ALA A 453 17.90 15.74 12.73
N SER A 454 18.84 15.10 12.04
CA SER A 454 20.27 15.48 12.11
C SER A 454 20.51 16.87 11.53
N HIS A 455 19.86 17.21 10.41
CA HIS A 455 20.04 18.50 9.74
C HIS A 455 19.61 19.74 10.56
N VAL A 456 18.85 19.53 11.64
CA VAL A 456 18.52 20.61 12.60
C VAL A 456 19.79 21.12 13.29
N LEU A 457 20.72 20.23 13.63
CA LEU A 457 21.94 20.55 14.38
C LEU A 457 23.22 20.34 13.58
N MET A 458 23.14 19.77 12.39
CA MET A 458 24.30 19.38 11.57
C MET A 458 24.10 19.82 10.13
N GLU A 459 25.21 19.89 9.39
CA GLU A 459 25.17 20.18 7.97
C GLU A 459 25.04 18.87 7.21
N ILE A 460 24.05 18.78 6.31
CA ILE A 460 23.78 17.57 5.51
C ILE A 460 23.85 17.83 4.01
N SER A 461 24.18 19.05 3.60
CA SER A 461 24.31 19.41 2.20
C SER A 461 25.38 18.53 1.52
N PRO A 462 25.05 17.86 0.41
CA PRO A 462 25.98 17.01 -0.33
C PRO A 462 27.31 17.71 -0.64
N GLY A 463 28.43 17.03 -0.35
CA GLY A 463 29.76 17.54 -0.68
C GLY A 463 30.26 18.70 0.19
N HIS A 464 29.51 19.10 1.23
CA HIS A 464 29.96 20.15 2.12
C HIS A 464 31.10 19.67 3.04
N LYS A 465 32.16 20.47 3.22
CA LYS A 465 33.34 20.10 4.04
C LYS A 465 33.02 19.82 5.52
N LYS A 466 31.86 20.30 5.98
CA LYS A 466 31.36 20.11 7.36
C LYS A 466 30.22 19.09 7.44
N PHE A 467 30.00 18.29 6.40
CA PHE A 467 28.97 17.26 6.40
C PHE A 467 29.03 16.42 7.68
N GLY A 468 27.90 16.31 8.37
CA GLY A 468 27.75 15.56 9.61
C GLY A 468 28.53 16.07 10.83
N ARG A 469 29.20 17.24 10.78
CA ARG A 469 29.86 17.80 11.96
C ARG A 469 28.83 18.30 12.97
N ASN A 470 29.04 17.99 14.25
CA ASN A 470 28.18 18.43 15.36
C ASN A 470 28.03 19.95 15.34
N TYR A 471 26.83 20.44 15.61
CA TYR A 471 26.50 21.86 15.72
C TYR A 471 26.96 22.68 14.50
N ARG A 472 26.92 22.08 13.30
CA ARG A 472 27.43 22.66 12.04
C ARG A 472 28.89 23.16 12.12
N GLY A 473 29.66 22.60 13.05
CA GLY A 473 31.05 22.97 13.32
C GLY A 473 31.23 24.28 14.11
N LEU A 474 30.21 24.76 14.80
CA LEU A 474 30.32 25.87 15.76
C LEU A 474 31.16 25.42 16.97
N LYS A 475 32.10 26.28 17.41
CA LYS A 475 32.99 25.95 18.54
C LYS A 475 32.25 25.89 19.87
N HIS A 476 31.33 26.83 20.09
CA HIS A 476 30.49 26.92 21.29
C HIS A 476 29.03 26.55 20.98
N GLY A 477 28.83 25.63 20.04
CA GLY A 477 27.51 25.15 19.67
C GLY A 477 26.87 24.27 20.74
N LYS A 478 25.60 24.52 21.06
CA LYS A 478 24.80 23.68 21.97
C LYS A 478 23.42 23.41 21.35
N ALA A 479 22.74 22.35 21.80
CA ALA A 479 21.31 22.21 21.55
C ALA A 479 20.52 22.85 22.71
N VAL A 480 19.58 23.73 22.40
CA VAL A 480 18.63 24.30 23.36
C VAL A 480 17.25 23.69 23.13
N ILE A 481 16.57 23.28 24.20
CA ILE A 481 15.31 22.54 24.12
C ILE A 481 14.18 23.38 24.70
N GLY A 482 13.18 23.63 23.85
CA GLY A 482 11.91 24.21 24.23
C GLY A 482 10.87 23.14 24.56
N VAL A 483 10.13 23.32 25.65
CA VAL A 483 9.06 22.42 26.09
C VAL A 483 7.77 23.21 26.28
N ILE A 484 6.62 22.56 26.04
CA ILE A 484 5.32 23.15 26.36
C ILE A 484 5.11 23.04 27.87
N PRO A 485 4.99 24.16 28.61
CA PRO A 485 4.74 24.11 30.04
C PRO A 485 3.49 23.30 30.36
N ARG A 486 3.54 22.53 31.45
CA ARG A 486 2.32 21.93 31.96
C ARG A 486 1.46 23.02 32.56
N ALA A 487 0.22 23.07 32.11
CA ALA A 487 -0.75 24.00 32.64
C ALA A 487 -0.90 23.83 34.16
N SER A 488 -0.66 24.91 34.89
CA SER A 488 -0.87 25.02 36.33
C SER A 488 -2.37 25.12 36.64
N SER A 489 -3.13 25.66 35.69
CA SER A 489 -4.57 25.91 35.76
C SER A 489 -5.30 25.39 34.51
N PRO A 490 -6.64 25.20 34.57
CA PRO A 490 -7.43 24.80 33.41
C PRO A 490 -7.38 25.79 32.24
N ASP A 491 -7.24 27.09 32.51
CA ASP A 491 -7.19 28.14 31.49
C ASP A 491 -5.82 28.18 30.76
N GLU A 492 -4.74 27.78 31.44
CA GLU A 492 -3.41 27.60 30.82
C GLU A 492 -3.30 26.35 29.96
N ARG A 493 -4.24 25.39 30.05
CA ARG A 493 -4.26 24.18 29.19
C ARG A 493 -4.35 24.49 27.70
N ARG A 494 -4.71 25.72 27.35
CA ARG A 494 -4.76 26.20 25.97
C ARG A 494 -3.43 26.74 25.45
N SER A 495 -2.42 26.93 26.30
CA SER A 495 -1.12 27.40 25.84
C SER A 495 -0.36 26.29 25.13
N SER A 496 -0.38 26.34 23.80
CA SER A 496 0.38 25.47 22.91
C SER A 496 1.80 25.98 22.66
N LYS A 497 2.24 26.98 23.43
CA LYS A 497 3.49 27.71 23.21
C LYS A 497 4.64 27.10 24.02
N ALA A 498 5.71 26.70 23.35
CA ALA A 498 6.91 26.18 23.99
C ALA A 498 7.75 27.30 24.63
N VAL A 499 8.47 26.99 25.71
CA VAL A 499 9.47 27.85 26.36
C VAL A 499 10.81 27.12 26.44
N PHE A 500 11.92 27.81 26.25
CA PHE A 500 13.25 27.21 26.36
C PHE A 500 13.57 26.95 27.83
N ARG A 501 14.00 25.72 28.14
CA ARG A 501 14.22 25.27 29.52
C ARG A 501 15.49 24.46 29.73
N TYR A 502 15.97 23.76 28.70
CA TYR A 502 17.09 22.84 28.85
C TYR A 502 18.17 23.08 27.81
N PHE A 503 19.41 22.76 28.18
CA PHE A 503 20.45 22.44 27.21
C PHE A 503 20.61 20.93 27.08
N ALA A 504 21.03 20.50 25.90
CA ALA A 504 21.25 19.11 25.58
C ALA A 504 22.49 18.93 24.69
N GLU A 505 23.02 17.70 24.68
CA GLU A 505 24.16 17.31 23.86
C GLU A 505 23.81 16.12 22.94
N ILE A 506 24.47 16.04 21.78
CA ILE A 506 24.32 14.90 20.87
C ILE A 506 25.08 13.69 21.43
N VAL A 507 24.36 12.61 21.75
CA VAL A 507 24.95 11.36 22.28
C VAL A 507 24.98 10.22 21.26
N ALA A 508 24.15 10.29 20.21
CA ALA A 508 24.19 9.38 19.08
C ALA A 508 23.67 10.09 17.83
N LYS A 509 24.18 9.71 16.66
CA LYS A 509 23.71 10.24 15.37
C LYS A 509 23.99 9.25 14.24
N ASP A 510 23.20 9.35 13.20
CA ASP A 510 23.48 8.77 11.89
C ASP A 510 22.96 9.74 10.84
N VAL A 511 23.90 10.48 10.25
CA VAL A 511 23.62 11.55 9.29
C VAL A 511 23.57 11.01 7.87
N GLU A 512 24.27 9.90 7.62
CA GLU A 512 24.43 9.33 6.28
C GLU A 512 23.23 8.48 5.89
N HIS A 513 22.66 7.72 6.83
CA HIS A 513 21.65 6.71 6.51
C HIS A 513 20.28 6.97 7.11
N VAL A 514 20.21 7.83 8.14
CA VAL A 514 18.99 7.96 8.96
C VAL A 514 18.54 9.43 9.07
N ASP A 515 19.42 10.42 8.83
CA ASP A 515 19.16 11.85 9.10
C ASP A 515 18.53 12.07 10.48
N ALA A 516 19.06 11.39 11.49
CA ALA A 516 18.55 11.50 12.86
C ALA A 516 19.66 11.51 13.90
N CYS A 517 19.39 12.18 15.00
CA CYS A 517 20.26 12.18 16.16
C CYS A 517 19.47 12.10 17.47
N VAL A 518 20.15 11.61 18.50
CA VAL A 518 19.64 11.50 19.86
C VAL A 518 20.38 12.52 20.72
N LEU A 519 19.60 13.34 21.40
CA LEU A 519 20.08 14.34 22.35
C LEU A 519 19.85 13.84 23.78
N ARG A 520 20.77 14.17 24.68
CA ARG A 520 20.61 13.97 26.13
C ARG A 520 20.53 15.32 26.81
N ILE A 521 19.48 15.53 27.61
CA ILE A 521 19.37 16.73 28.45
C ILE A 521 20.52 16.72 29.48
N THR A 522 21.32 17.77 29.48
CA THR A 522 22.49 17.92 30.36
C THR A 522 22.22 18.86 31.51
N THR A 523 21.57 20.00 31.24
CA THR A 523 21.30 21.04 32.23
C THR A 523 19.90 21.63 32.06
N ARG A 524 19.40 22.27 33.12
CA ARG A 524 18.17 23.05 33.15
C ARG A 524 18.49 24.51 33.44
N MET A 525 17.87 25.43 32.70
CA MET A 525 17.90 26.86 33.01
C MET A 525 17.12 27.12 34.30
N GLU A 526 17.61 28.04 35.12
CA GLU A 526 16.94 28.46 36.34
C GLU A 526 15.53 28.98 36.06
N GLU A 527 15.39 29.87 35.06
CA GLU A 527 14.11 30.38 34.58
C GLU A 527 13.81 29.94 33.14
N ASP A 528 12.52 29.84 32.82
CA ASP A 528 12.06 29.54 31.46
C ASP A 528 12.26 30.76 30.54
N VAL A 529 12.91 30.56 29.41
CA VAL A 529 13.18 31.65 28.46
C VAL A 529 12.12 31.66 27.35
N GLY A 530 11.49 32.83 27.18
CA GLY A 530 10.52 33.12 26.13
C GLY A 530 11.16 33.71 24.87
N GLY A 531 10.43 34.60 24.19
CA GLY A 531 10.91 35.33 23.00
C GLY A 531 11.50 34.45 21.89
N GLN A 532 12.65 34.88 21.37
CA GLN A 532 13.49 34.18 20.38
C GLN A 532 14.57 33.30 21.01
N GLY A 533 14.53 33.10 22.33
CA GLY A 533 15.65 32.51 23.06
C GLY A 533 16.75 33.53 23.41
N GLU A 534 16.49 34.82 23.22
CA GLU A 534 17.30 35.90 23.79
C GLU A 534 17.38 35.69 25.32
N GLY A 535 18.60 35.52 25.84
CA GLY A 535 18.83 35.25 27.26
C GLY A 535 19.06 33.79 27.64
N CYS A 536 18.89 32.82 26.72
CA CYS A 536 19.20 31.41 27.00
C CYS A 536 20.65 31.22 27.51
N GLY A 537 21.61 31.93 26.93
CA GLY A 537 23.02 31.87 27.34
C GLY A 537 23.37 32.66 28.61
N ASP A 538 22.44 33.48 29.12
CA ASP A 538 22.65 34.28 30.32
C ASP A 538 21.99 33.62 31.56
N GLN A 539 21.23 32.54 31.36
CA GLN A 539 20.62 31.77 32.44
C GLN A 539 21.65 30.88 33.16
N PRO A 540 21.66 30.87 34.51
CA PRO A 540 22.38 29.87 35.28
C PRO A 540 21.92 28.44 34.93
N GLU A 541 22.89 27.55 34.69
CA GLU A 541 22.64 26.16 34.32
C GLU A 541 22.66 25.24 35.57
N ILE A 542 21.54 24.58 35.85
CA ILE A 542 21.40 23.56 36.89
C ILE A 542 21.76 22.20 36.29
N PRO A 543 22.83 21.53 36.73
CA PRO A 543 23.22 20.23 36.19
C PRO A 543 22.16 19.16 36.44
N LEU A 544 21.78 18.43 35.39
CA LEU A 544 20.89 17.27 35.45
C LEU A 544 21.60 15.98 35.06
N MET A 545 22.74 16.09 34.38
CA MET A 545 23.52 14.94 33.93
C MET A 545 23.97 14.09 35.12
N ASN A 546 23.82 12.77 34.98
CA ASN A 546 24.13 11.75 36.00
C ASN A 546 23.28 11.79 37.29
N ASP A 547 22.31 12.70 37.40
CA ASP A 547 21.28 12.67 38.45
C ASP A 547 19.92 12.20 37.89
N LEU A 548 19.71 10.88 37.93
CA LEU A 548 18.45 10.26 37.51
C LEU A 548 17.24 10.74 38.34
N LYS A 549 17.43 11.20 39.58
CA LYS A 549 16.34 11.75 40.39
C LYS A 549 15.97 13.14 39.89
N ALA A 550 16.96 13.98 39.58
CA ALA A 550 16.74 15.31 39.02
C ALA A 550 16.04 15.26 37.65
N ILE A 551 16.42 14.34 36.77
CA ILE A 551 15.74 14.11 35.48
C ILE A 551 14.29 13.64 35.69
N LYS A 552 14.06 12.68 36.59
CA LYS A 552 12.69 12.22 36.92
C LYS A 552 11.83 13.35 37.49
N ALA A 553 12.42 14.27 38.26
CA ALA A 553 11.72 15.43 38.80
C ALA A 553 11.24 16.41 37.72
N GLN A 554 11.84 16.39 36.52
CA GLN A 554 11.35 17.15 35.36
C GLN A 554 10.02 16.63 34.81
N LYS A 555 9.62 15.41 35.18
CA LYS A 555 8.36 14.75 34.78
C LYS A 555 8.12 14.77 33.27
N LEU A 556 9.16 14.59 32.45
CA LEU A 556 9.05 14.60 30.99
C LEU A 556 8.02 13.59 30.49
N GLN A 557 7.23 13.98 29.48
CA GLN A 557 6.24 13.12 28.85
C GLN A 557 6.87 12.39 27.66
N GLN A 558 6.89 11.07 27.72
CA GLN A 558 7.50 10.24 26.68
C GLN A 558 6.47 9.88 25.61
N LEU A 559 6.88 9.92 24.33
CA LEU A 559 6.10 9.32 23.25
C LEU A 559 6.61 7.91 22.94
N HIS A 560 5.68 6.97 22.75
CA HIS A 560 6.02 5.58 22.50
C HIS A 560 6.22 5.30 21.02
N MET A 561 7.35 4.68 20.66
CA MET A 561 7.67 4.30 19.28
C MET A 561 7.11 2.91 18.92
N THR A 562 6.55 2.77 17.72
CA THR A 562 6.05 1.50 17.16
C THR A 562 6.62 1.27 15.76
N ARG A 563 6.98 0.01 15.47
CA ARG A 563 7.34 -0.45 14.11
C ARG A 563 6.12 -0.81 13.27
N LYS A 564 4.94 -0.90 13.90
CA LYS A 564 3.69 -1.29 13.23
C LYS A 564 3.01 -0.07 12.66
N PHE A 565 2.81 -0.08 11.34
CA PHE A 565 1.93 0.84 10.61
C PHE A 565 1.38 0.10 9.38
N ALA A 566 0.42 0.71 8.67
CA ALA A 566 -0.11 0.20 7.41
C ALA A 566 -0.14 1.29 6.34
N ILE A 567 -0.04 0.90 5.07
CA ILE A 567 -0.31 1.80 3.95
C ILE A 567 -1.74 2.33 4.06
N GLU A 568 -1.93 3.60 3.71
CA GLU A 568 -3.15 4.39 3.89
C GLU A 568 -3.61 4.56 5.35
N GLU A 569 -2.80 4.19 6.34
CA GLU A 569 -3.08 4.52 7.73
C GLU A 569 -3.02 6.04 7.92
N GLY A 570 -4.05 6.60 8.56
CA GLY A 570 -4.08 8.01 8.90
C GLY A 570 -3.03 8.34 9.96
N VAL A 571 -2.25 9.38 9.69
CA VAL A 571 -1.14 9.82 10.54
C VAL A 571 -1.20 11.31 10.83
N ARG A 572 -0.41 11.71 11.82
CA ARG A 572 -0.33 13.06 12.34
C ARG A 572 1.12 13.44 12.55
N VAL A 573 1.60 14.45 11.83
CA VAL A 573 2.95 15.01 12.01
C VAL A 573 2.82 16.20 12.95
N MET A 574 3.48 16.12 14.10
CA MET A 574 3.42 17.14 15.15
C MET A 574 4.74 17.91 15.23
N GLY A 575 4.67 19.22 15.40
CA GLY A 575 5.87 20.02 15.60
C GLY A 575 5.63 21.50 15.78
N PHE A 576 6.62 22.31 15.40
CA PHE A 576 6.57 23.76 15.50
C PHE A 576 6.85 24.37 14.13
N ASN A 577 5.82 24.93 13.51
CA ASN A 577 5.92 25.57 12.20
C ASN A 577 6.80 26.82 12.27
N GLN A 578 7.94 26.84 11.58
CA GLN A 578 8.86 27.99 11.56
C GLN A 578 8.72 28.87 10.32
N GLY A 579 8.09 28.37 9.25
CA GLY A 579 8.10 29.03 7.94
C GLY A 579 9.49 29.05 7.30
N GLY A 580 9.72 28.25 6.27
CA GLY A 580 11.04 28.08 5.62
C GLY A 580 11.94 26.99 6.24
N GLU A 581 13.19 26.88 5.78
CA GLU A 581 14.13 25.78 6.06
C GLU A 581 14.56 25.60 7.53
N GLY A 582 13.97 26.35 8.46
CA GLY A 582 14.32 26.33 9.88
C GLY A 582 15.64 27.04 10.19
N LEU A 583 16.24 27.73 9.22
CA LEU A 583 17.32 28.69 9.44
C LEU A 583 16.70 29.98 9.97
N VAL A 584 17.22 30.46 11.10
CA VAL A 584 16.76 31.71 11.72
C VAL A 584 17.81 32.76 11.40
N GLU A 585 17.47 33.71 10.52
CA GLU A 585 18.31 34.87 10.30
C GLU A 585 18.19 35.83 11.49
N GLN A 586 19.21 36.67 11.68
CA GLN A 586 19.22 37.65 12.76
C GLN A 586 17.99 38.56 12.69
N GLY A 587 17.18 38.56 13.75
CA GLY A 587 15.93 39.32 13.84
C GLY A 587 14.67 38.59 13.34
N GLN A 588 14.78 37.36 12.83
CA GLN A 588 13.62 36.54 12.49
C GLN A 588 12.95 35.92 13.73
N PHE A 589 11.64 35.67 13.62
CA PHE A 589 10.82 35.16 14.71
C PHE A 589 10.79 33.63 14.74
N VAL A 590 11.29 33.04 15.81
CA VAL A 590 11.10 31.64 16.22
C VAL A 590 9.64 31.43 16.64
N HIS A 591 8.91 30.70 15.82
CA HIS A 591 7.51 30.42 16.07
C HIS A 591 7.33 29.22 17.00
N ARG A 592 7.09 29.51 18.28
CA ARG A 592 7.03 28.52 19.36
C ARG A 592 5.66 27.87 19.55
N THR A 593 4.70 28.12 18.68
CA THR A 593 3.36 27.56 18.79
C THR A 593 3.34 26.18 18.17
N PHE A 594 2.88 25.18 18.93
CA PHE A 594 2.68 23.83 18.44
C PHE A 594 1.71 23.82 17.26
N ASP A 595 2.04 23.03 16.26
CA ASP A 595 1.28 22.84 15.03
C ASP A 595 1.18 21.34 14.70
N LEU A 596 0.15 20.99 13.93
CA LEU A 596 -0.20 19.63 13.59
C LEU A 596 -0.67 19.54 12.14
N VAL A 597 -0.08 18.60 11.41
CA VAL A 597 -0.53 18.21 10.07
C VAL A 597 -1.11 16.80 10.09
N LYS A 598 -2.23 16.61 9.40
CA LYS A 598 -2.81 15.27 9.17
C LYS A 598 -2.43 14.78 7.78
N GLY A 599 -2.26 13.47 7.65
CA GLY A 599 -1.97 12.81 6.38
C GLY A 599 -2.20 11.31 6.46
N TYR A 600 -1.59 10.58 5.53
CA TYR A 600 -1.61 9.12 5.53
C TYR A 600 -0.31 8.53 4.98
N VAL A 601 0.02 7.31 5.39
CA VAL A 601 1.16 6.57 4.83
C VAL A 601 0.85 6.18 3.39
N SER A 602 1.70 6.50 2.42
CA SER A 602 1.50 6.07 1.02
C SER A 602 2.39 4.90 0.64
N GLU A 603 3.66 4.92 1.03
CA GLU A 603 4.67 3.94 0.59
C GLU A 603 5.68 3.68 1.72
N GLU A 604 6.38 2.56 1.61
CA GLU A 604 7.58 2.24 2.40
C GLU A 604 8.68 1.83 1.43
N PHE A 605 9.88 2.36 1.65
CA PHE A 605 11.07 2.09 0.86
C PHE A 605 12.14 1.44 1.73
N GLU A 606 12.78 0.41 1.20
CA GLU A 606 13.98 -0.20 1.76
C GLU A 606 15.04 -0.27 0.66
N ASN A 607 16.18 0.38 0.89
CA ASN A 607 17.30 0.36 -0.02
C ASN A 607 18.11 -0.93 0.19
N ASP A 608 17.95 -1.89 -0.71
CA ASP A 608 18.60 -3.22 -0.69
C ASP A 608 20.14 -3.20 -0.72
N ILE A 609 20.76 -2.03 -0.95
CA ILE A 609 22.20 -1.88 -1.11
C ILE A 609 22.97 -2.43 0.10
N HIS A 610 22.43 -2.30 1.32
CA HIS A 610 23.13 -2.74 2.53
C HIS A 610 22.89 -4.19 2.94
N VAL A 611 21.79 -4.82 2.50
CA VAL A 611 21.49 -6.21 2.89
C VAL A 611 22.46 -7.17 2.22
N ASN A 612 22.90 -6.86 1.00
CA ASN A 612 23.86 -7.70 0.27
C ASN A 612 25.28 -7.58 0.85
N ASP A 613 25.71 -6.39 1.25
CA ASP A 613 27.07 -6.16 1.78
C ASP A 613 27.32 -6.79 3.17
N LEU A 614 26.27 -6.90 3.99
CA LEU A 614 26.34 -7.62 5.26
C LEU A 614 26.33 -9.14 5.08
N LYS A 615 25.63 -9.66 4.05
CA LYS A 615 25.63 -11.09 3.71
C LYS A 615 26.95 -11.56 3.13
N THR A 616 27.60 -10.77 2.25
CA THR A 616 28.95 -11.09 1.74
C THR A 616 30.01 -11.06 2.84
N LYS A 617 29.94 -10.12 3.79
CA LYS A 617 30.86 -10.11 4.94
C LYS A 617 30.64 -11.28 5.90
N SER A 618 29.41 -11.77 6.05
CA SER A 618 29.12 -12.97 6.84
C SER A 618 29.54 -14.27 6.16
N GLN A 619 29.59 -14.33 4.82
CA GLN A 619 29.99 -15.53 4.08
C GLN A 619 31.51 -15.65 3.87
N MET A 620 32.26 -14.55 3.95
CA MET A 620 33.73 -14.60 3.82
C MET A 620 34.47 -15.16 5.07
N ASN A 621 33.76 -15.53 6.13
CA ASN A 621 34.37 -16.05 7.36
C ASN A 621 34.14 -17.54 7.64
N VAL A 622 33.61 -18.32 6.68
CA VAL A 622 33.46 -19.77 6.82
C VAL A 622 33.93 -20.51 5.56
N ASN A 623 35.14 -21.07 5.66
CA ASN A 623 35.75 -22.13 4.86
C ASN A 623 35.99 -21.88 3.35
N GLY A 624 37.27 -21.98 2.97
CA GLY A 624 37.74 -21.95 1.59
C GLY A 624 37.19 -23.11 0.76
N GLY A 625 36.71 -22.77 -0.44
CA GLY A 625 36.27 -23.73 -1.45
C GLY A 625 35.12 -23.23 -2.32
N ALA A 626 35.17 -21.98 -2.82
CA ALA A 626 34.21 -21.53 -3.83
C ALA A 626 34.79 -21.75 -5.24
N THR A 627 34.06 -22.50 -6.06
CA THR A 627 34.39 -22.81 -7.45
C THR A 627 34.15 -21.59 -8.36
N LEU A 628 35.01 -21.42 -9.36
CA LEU A 628 35.04 -20.29 -10.31
C LEU A 628 33.74 -20.08 -11.15
N ALA A 629 32.72 -20.92 -11.00
CA ALA A 629 31.53 -20.91 -11.85
C ALA A 629 30.39 -20.00 -11.35
N GLU A 630 30.38 -19.58 -10.07
CA GLU A 630 29.31 -18.72 -9.52
C GLU A 630 29.56 -17.21 -9.69
N GLN A 631 30.73 -16.79 -10.18
CA GLN A 631 31.06 -15.37 -10.36
C GLN A 631 30.63 -14.74 -11.70
N MET A 632 30.04 -15.50 -12.64
CA MET A 632 29.87 -15.03 -14.02
C MET A 632 28.44 -14.72 -14.49
N MET A 633 27.40 -14.72 -13.64
CA MET A 633 26.01 -14.58 -14.12
C MET A 633 25.11 -13.52 -13.47
N THR A 634 25.66 -12.51 -12.78
CA THR A 634 24.88 -11.29 -12.47
C THR A 634 25.52 -10.07 -13.13
N PRO A 635 24.92 -9.49 -14.18
CA PRO A 635 25.30 -8.19 -14.68
C PRO A 635 24.85 -7.10 -13.69
N SER A 636 25.55 -7.01 -12.56
CA SER A 636 25.54 -5.81 -11.73
C SER A 636 26.25 -4.73 -12.55
N LEU A 637 25.45 -3.94 -13.26
CA LEU A 637 25.88 -2.68 -13.85
C LEU A 637 26.72 -1.93 -12.82
N LEU A 638 27.92 -1.50 -13.23
CA LEU A 638 28.83 -0.63 -12.48
C LEU A 638 28.06 0.57 -11.93
N ARG A 639 27.49 0.45 -10.72
CA ARG A 639 26.94 1.59 -10.00
C ARG A 639 28.11 2.35 -9.44
N GLU A 640 28.18 3.63 -9.81
CA GLU A 640 29.22 4.52 -9.29
C GLU A 640 29.16 4.52 -7.74
N PRO A 641 30.31 4.52 -7.06
CA PRO A 641 30.36 4.58 -5.62
C PRO A 641 29.61 5.84 -5.14
N VAL A 642 28.72 5.66 -4.17
CA VAL A 642 28.00 6.77 -3.55
C VAL A 642 29.05 7.78 -3.02
N PRO A 643 28.99 9.06 -3.41
CA PRO A 643 29.97 10.04 -2.98
C PRO A 643 30.00 10.11 -1.45
N VAL A 644 31.20 10.04 -0.86
CA VAL A 644 31.40 10.20 0.58
C VAL A 644 30.83 11.57 1.01
N GLY A 645 30.05 11.58 2.09
CA GLY A 645 29.39 12.81 2.57
C GLY A 645 28.11 13.15 1.81
N THR A 646 27.34 12.12 1.45
CA THR A 646 25.98 12.27 0.93
C THR A 646 25.01 11.47 1.79
N PHE A 647 23.80 12.01 1.96
CA PHE A 647 22.73 11.31 2.66
C PHE A 647 22.08 10.30 1.70
N ASN A 648 22.06 9.03 2.10
CA ASN A 648 21.50 7.91 1.37
C ASN A 648 20.70 7.01 2.33
N PRO A 649 19.38 7.25 2.47
CA PRO A 649 18.59 6.60 3.50
C PRO A 649 18.51 5.08 3.30
N THR A 650 18.62 4.30 4.38
CA THR A 650 18.47 2.83 4.33
C THR A 650 17.01 2.42 4.19
N LYS A 651 16.12 3.10 4.93
CA LYS A 651 14.68 2.86 4.93
C LYS A 651 13.92 4.16 5.13
N GLU A 652 12.77 4.27 4.47
CA GLU A 652 11.91 5.44 4.56
C GLU A 652 10.44 5.08 4.54
N ILE A 653 9.63 5.85 5.27
CA ILE A 653 8.18 5.83 5.13
C ILE A 653 7.80 7.10 4.37
N VAL A 654 7.02 6.97 3.31
CA VAL A 654 6.45 8.12 2.61
C VAL A 654 5.07 8.41 3.14
N VAL A 655 4.84 9.67 3.50
CA VAL A 655 3.55 10.16 3.98
C VAL A 655 3.05 11.25 3.06
N ARG A 656 1.77 11.16 2.74
CA ARG A 656 1.03 12.19 2.02
C ARG A 656 0.41 13.17 3.02
N CYS A 657 1.06 14.31 3.22
CA CYS A 657 0.57 15.40 4.05
C CYS A 657 1.15 16.75 3.59
N PRO A 658 0.44 17.88 3.78
CA PRO A 658 1.00 19.20 3.54
C PRO A 658 2.34 19.38 4.25
N THR A 659 3.41 19.61 3.50
CA THR A 659 4.73 19.85 4.09
C THR A 659 4.74 21.21 4.78
N ILE A 660 5.06 21.20 6.07
CA ILE A 660 5.21 22.43 6.85
C ILE A 660 6.69 22.58 7.22
N PRO A 661 7.36 23.62 6.71
CA PRO A 661 8.72 23.89 7.09
C PRO A 661 8.84 24.17 8.61
N GLY A 662 9.88 23.62 9.25
CA GLY A 662 10.06 23.66 10.72
C GLY A 662 9.55 22.42 11.48
N HIS A 663 8.77 21.54 10.84
CA HIS A 663 8.38 20.25 11.42
C HIS A 663 9.49 19.19 11.37
N SER A 664 10.64 19.50 10.77
CA SER A 664 11.79 18.59 10.69
C SER A 664 12.18 18.04 12.06
N GLY A 665 12.36 16.72 12.14
CA GLY A 665 12.60 15.97 13.37
C GLY A 665 11.35 15.74 14.23
N GLY A 666 10.21 16.32 13.84
CA GLY A 666 8.94 16.15 14.52
C GLY A 666 8.39 14.74 14.40
N PRO A 667 7.76 14.21 15.46
CA PRO A 667 7.21 12.86 15.44
C PRO A 667 6.00 12.78 14.53
N CYS A 668 5.99 11.76 13.66
CA CYS A 668 4.80 11.30 12.99
C CYS A 668 4.16 10.17 13.81
N VAL A 669 2.90 10.36 14.22
CA VAL A 669 2.16 9.40 15.04
C VAL A 669 0.94 8.84 14.32
N ASN A 670 0.62 7.60 14.63
CA ASN A 670 -0.60 6.95 14.14
C ASN A 670 -1.84 7.27 15.00
N HIS A 671 -2.96 6.57 14.74
CA HIS A 671 -4.21 6.77 15.48
C HIS A 671 -4.09 6.45 16.98
N ASP A 672 -3.24 5.48 17.36
CA ASP A 672 -2.93 5.14 18.76
C ASP A 672 -2.07 6.23 19.46
N GLY A 673 -1.57 7.23 18.70
CA GLY A 673 -0.62 8.22 19.19
C GLY A 673 0.77 7.64 19.46
N LYS A 674 1.14 6.54 18.77
CA LYS A 674 2.49 5.97 18.79
C LYS A 674 3.28 6.52 17.61
N VAL A 675 4.54 6.85 17.85
CA VAL A 675 5.46 7.38 16.82
C VAL A 675 5.83 6.26 15.86
N ILE A 676 5.60 6.46 14.57
CA ILE A 676 5.99 5.55 13.48
C ILE A 676 7.31 5.98 12.81
N GLY A 677 7.64 7.27 12.93
CA GLY A 677 8.90 7.85 12.45
C GLY A 677 9.03 9.33 12.81
N ILE A 678 10.13 9.96 12.39
CA ILE A 678 10.29 11.43 12.43
C ILE A 678 10.34 12.00 11.02
N LEU A 679 9.85 13.22 10.84
CA LEU A 679 9.95 13.93 9.57
C LEU A 679 11.43 14.24 9.25
N SER A 680 11.98 13.65 8.19
CA SER A 680 13.33 14.00 7.70
C SER A 680 13.25 15.12 6.69
N ARG A 681 12.47 14.97 5.61
CA ARG A 681 12.41 15.97 4.54
C ARG A 681 11.07 16.00 3.82
N ALA A 682 10.79 17.16 3.24
CA ALA A 682 9.75 17.36 2.24
C ALA A 682 10.24 16.89 0.87
N ASP A 683 9.33 16.43 0.02
CA ASP A 683 9.64 16.26 -1.39
C ASP A 683 9.72 17.63 -2.07
N PRO A 684 10.81 17.94 -2.79
CA PRO A 684 10.98 19.24 -3.45
C PRO A 684 10.01 19.43 -4.62
N THR A 685 9.49 18.35 -5.20
CA THR A 685 8.59 18.37 -6.36
C THR A 685 7.12 18.27 -5.96
N GLU A 686 6.83 17.50 -4.91
CA GLU A 686 5.46 17.22 -4.46
C GLU A 686 5.24 17.77 -3.05
N ARG A 687 4.61 18.96 -2.93
CA ARG A 687 4.39 19.64 -1.63
C ARG A 687 3.60 18.84 -0.60
N GLU A 688 2.82 17.87 -1.04
CA GLU A 688 2.05 16.97 -0.17
C GLU A 688 2.77 15.65 0.11
N ARG A 689 4.02 15.48 -0.30
CA ARG A 689 4.81 14.27 -0.08
C ARG A 689 5.96 14.58 0.87
N CYS A 690 6.14 13.72 1.87
CA CYS A 690 7.24 13.82 2.80
C CYS A 690 7.80 12.46 3.18
N TYR A 691 9.04 12.46 3.64
CA TYR A 691 9.81 11.28 3.97
C TYR A 691 10.06 11.24 5.46
N LEU A 692 9.73 10.11 6.07
CA LEU A 692 9.98 9.84 7.47
C LEU A 692 11.09 8.82 7.64
N VAL A 693 11.86 9.04 8.70
CA VAL A 693 12.78 8.05 9.23
C VAL A 693 11.98 7.05 10.08
N PRO A 694 11.90 5.77 9.71
CA PRO A 694 11.08 4.81 10.45
C PRO A 694 11.66 4.52 11.83
N THR A 695 10.80 4.18 12.80
CA THR A 695 11.28 3.86 14.15
C THR A 695 12.13 2.61 14.25
N SER A 696 12.18 1.76 13.21
CA SER A 696 13.14 0.66 13.11
C SER A 696 14.58 1.18 13.17
N GLU A 697 14.89 2.24 12.40
CA GLU A 697 16.21 2.87 12.37
C GLU A 697 16.47 3.70 13.63
N LEU A 698 15.45 4.45 14.10
CA LEU A 698 15.57 5.27 15.32
C LEU A 698 15.88 4.43 16.57
N ARG A 699 15.37 3.19 16.64
CA ARG A 699 15.66 2.28 17.76
C ARG A 699 17.14 1.89 17.82
N VAL A 700 17.80 1.69 16.67
CA VAL A 700 19.23 1.41 16.61
C VAL A 700 20.03 2.58 17.17
N LEU A 701 19.64 3.81 16.83
CA LEU A 701 20.25 5.03 17.40
C LEU A 701 20.00 5.16 18.90
N MET A 702 18.81 4.83 19.38
CA MET A 702 18.48 4.85 20.81
C MET A 702 19.28 3.82 21.61
N GLU A 703 19.56 2.66 21.05
CA GLU A 703 20.43 1.66 21.69
C GLU A 703 21.87 2.17 21.84
N LYS A 704 22.42 2.80 20.79
CA LYS A 704 23.73 3.48 20.85
C LYS A 704 23.74 4.57 21.93
N ALA A 705 22.71 5.42 21.96
CA ALA A 705 22.60 6.49 22.94
C ALA A 705 22.52 5.98 24.39
N ARG A 706 21.75 4.91 24.62
CA ARG A 706 21.66 4.25 25.95
C ARG A 706 23.00 3.68 26.38
N ALA A 707 23.72 3.02 25.49
CA ALA A 707 25.05 2.50 25.78
C ALA A 707 26.01 3.61 26.22
N VAL A 708 25.95 4.80 25.60
CA VAL A 708 26.73 5.97 26.04
C VAL A 708 26.29 6.46 27.42
N CYS A 709 24.99 6.47 27.71
CA CYS A 709 24.45 6.93 28.99
C CYS A 709 24.70 5.97 30.17
N ASP A 710 24.79 4.66 29.89
CA ASP A 710 24.98 3.62 30.90
C ASP A 710 26.47 3.38 31.22
N ARG A 711 27.40 3.86 30.39
CA ARG A 711 28.84 3.80 30.68
C ARG A 711 29.14 4.57 31.96
N ASN A 712 29.83 3.91 32.88
CA ASN A 712 30.31 4.56 34.09
C ASN A 712 31.35 5.62 33.69
N PRO A 713 31.33 6.85 34.26
CA PRO A 713 32.30 7.89 33.88
C PRO A 713 33.77 7.45 34.01
N MET A 714 34.04 6.48 34.88
CA MET A 714 35.37 5.88 35.07
C MET A 714 35.84 5.02 33.89
N ASP A 715 34.93 4.33 33.17
CA ASP A 715 35.30 3.46 32.04
C ASP A 715 35.68 4.29 30.80
N VAL A 716 35.08 5.47 30.63
CA VAL A 716 35.36 6.39 29.51
C VAL A 716 36.74 7.05 29.67
N MET A 717 37.18 7.30 30.90
CA MET A 717 38.54 7.80 31.16
C MET A 717 39.62 6.76 30.83
N GLY A 718 39.31 5.46 30.94
CA GLY A 718 40.25 4.38 30.56
C GLY A 718 40.52 4.31 29.05
N GLU A 719 39.47 4.49 28.22
CA GLU A 719 39.59 4.49 26.75
C GLU A 719 40.24 5.78 26.17
N LEU A 720 40.20 6.91 26.89
CA LEU A 720 40.89 8.15 26.50
C LEU A 720 42.37 8.18 26.90
N TRP A 721 42.79 7.27 27.78
CA TRP A 721 44.19 7.10 28.21
C TRP A 721 44.96 6.08 27.36
N THR A 722 44.26 5.20 26.64
CA THR A 722 44.81 4.26 25.63
C THR A 722 44.72 4.84 24.24
#